data_AF-A0A150X109-F1
#
_entry.id   AF-A0A150X109-F1
#
_cell.length_a   1.000
_cell.length_b   1.000
_cell.length_c   1.000
_cell.angle_alpha   90.00
_cell.angle_beta   90.00
_cell.angle_gamma   90.00
#
_symmetry.space_group_name_H-M   'P 1'
#
loop_
_entity.id
_entity.type
_entity.pdbx_description
1 polymer ?
#
loop_
_entity_poly.entity_id
_entity_poly.type
_entity_poly.pdbx_seq_one_letter_code
_entity_poly.pdbx_strand_id
1 'polypeptide(L)'
;MIKIYAKTIFIFLAFLMLKSPAFAFQIPSNDTRQSAFQIPLGPNGNFFSKEDQFSISGASGDGTYYSQWGSRASRSVWFKFKAPASDKIIITVEGQESYIQLALVTLKGEELASSAFGYPVKSEQLMYSGLREGEEYFIVVDNPIEGKAMGQFALNFQNYLLTMCTQPYVLALDKDGKGTIEIDDLLNADCYWPCAGVECSRELNKSTFDCDDLGENYVTIKGVGANGTVYYGTTLVKVIDNIPPTIAARNIRANITDGNSVKVDPKNVILWRCGVIGSIPSPDPVPGAGQSLFFQETPCAKDNCGIVLYELSKTTFTCADLGENEVTARVVDKSGNEATTKVMITIYDLTAPVARAINATVYLGADGLAKADADLMDGGSTAGCDGYETSLNKSVFDYNDLGENEVSFIIKDDRDNLASVKVKVTVRDTISPVVVSQPSTMYLDKNGRLEVREAKQLVKLCDDAAVMVREQTGGFEPDGSKEDEFFEKLSKQEGCTKDNAQISEFWIEPREFTSANLGENEVDFFVSDMSGNSTSAKAKLTILPFNVSCKNELWAIKSGEWNDPNIWSDKENGEVIGVVPCETTTVNIKGRKVDFITEEEITVKTVNLLEGNSPTELYIQVGSLKLKEAMSQKGNVTLKQSQIGKLEVIKK
;
A
#
# COMPACT_ATOMS: atom_id res chain seq x y z
N MET A 1 -2.25 35.85 31.39
CA MET A 1 -1.27 36.94 31.52
C MET A 1 -0.08 36.68 30.61
N ILE A 2 -0.08 37.36 29.46
CA ILE A 2 1.08 37.97 28.78
C ILE A 2 2.33 37.07 28.64
N LYS A 3 2.37 36.31 27.53
CA LYS A 3 3.52 35.92 26.70
C LYS A 3 3.22 34.53 26.09
N ILE A 4 2.74 34.51 24.84
CA ILE A 4 2.81 33.45 23.79
C ILE A 4 1.74 33.80 22.71
N TYR A 5 1.74 35.04 22.21
CA TYR A 5 0.86 35.47 21.10
C TYR A 5 1.56 36.48 20.17
N ALA A 6 2.89 36.37 20.02
CA ALA A 6 3.68 37.33 19.25
C ALA A 6 4.55 36.71 18.14
N LYS A 7 4.42 35.40 17.84
CA LYS A 7 5.25 34.74 16.80
C LYS A 7 4.48 34.08 15.65
N THR A 8 3.15 34.07 15.68
CA THR A 8 2.34 33.51 14.57
C THR A 8 1.64 34.58 13.72
N ILE A 9 1.73 35.86 14.11
CA ILE A 9 1.11 36.99 13.38
C ILE A 9 2.07 37.62 12.35
N PHE A 10 3.37 37.34 12.40
CA PHE A 10 4.36 37.96 11.50
C PHE A 10 4.63 37.21 10.18
N ILE A 11 4.12 35.99 10.01
CA ILE A 11 4.24 35.23 8.74
C ILE A 11 2.93 35.24 7.95
N PHE A 12 1.80 35.57 8.59
CA PHE A 12 0.52 35.75 7.88
C PHE A 12 0.32 37.16 7.29
N LEU A 13 1.02 38.18 7.81
CA LEU A 13 0.99 39.53 7.24
C LEU A 13 1.90 39.72 6.01
N ALA A 14 2.84 38.81 5.76
CA ALA A 14 3.73 38.87 4.59
C ALA A 14 3.17 38.15 3.34
N PHE A 15 2.20 37.24 3.52
CA PHE A 15 1.55 36.53 2.40
C PHE A 15 0.22 37.16 1.94
N LEU A 16 -0.35 38.10 2.71
CA LEU A 16 -1.47 38.95 2.25
C LEU A 16 -1.02 40.23 1.52
N MET A 17 0.29 40.48 1.40
CA MET A 17 0.86 41.63 0.68
C MET A 17 1.41 41.29 -0.71
N LEU A 18 1.07 40.12 -1.27
CA LEU A 18 1.46 39.68 -2.62
C LEU A 18 0.27 39.38 -3.55
N LYS A 19 -0.91 39.91 -3.23
CA LYS A 19 -2.05 40.02 -4.16
C LYS A 19 -2.61 41.44 -4.26
N SER A 20 -1.85 42.45 -3.83
CA SER A 20 -1.99 43.76 -4.44
C SER A 20 -1.29 43.64 -5.78
N PRO A 21 -1.96 43.83 -6.94
CA PRO A 21 -1.19 44.13 -8.13
C PRO A 21 -0.32 45.33 -7.72
N ALA A 22 0.97 45.26 -8.00
CA ALA A 22 1.77 46.47 -8.10
C ALA A 22 0.91 47.50 -8.81
N PHE A 23 0.73 48.69 -8.23
CA PHE A 23 0.04 49.82 -8.84
C PHE A 23 0.81 50.24 -10.09
N ALA A 24 0.77 49.41 -11.13
CA ALA A 24 0.87 49.88 -12.49
C ALA A 24 -0.35 50.78 -12.64
N PHE A 25 -0.10 52.04 -13.01
CA PHE A 25 -1.14 52.95 -13.48
C PHE A 25 -1.87 52.24 -14.63
N GLN A 26 -2.96 51.54 -14.31
CA GLN A 26 -3.73 50.83 -15.31
C GLN A 26 -4.55 51.87 -16.05
N ILE A 27 -4.23 52.05 -17.34
CA ILE A 27 -4.99 52.90 -18.24
C ILE A 27 -6.46 52.42 -18.18
N PRO A 28 -7.43 53.29 -17.85
CA PRO A 28 -8.84 52.91 -17.80
C PRO A 28 -9.29 52.31 -19.14
N SER A 29 -10.21 51.34 -19.11
CA SER A 29 -10.67 50.71 -20.35
C SER A 29 -11.37 51.70 -21.30
N ASN A 30 -11.83 52.83 -20.78
CA ASN A 30 -12.53 53.89 -21.51
C ASN A 30 -11.68 55.15 -21.74
N ASP A 31 -10.38 54.97 -21.89
CA ASP A 31 -9.40 56.05 -22.07
C ASP A 31 -9.52 56.84 -23.38
N THR A 32 -10.18 56.28 -24.39
CA THR A 32 -10.36 56.94 -25.69
C THR A 32 -11.82 57.01 -26.05
N ARG A 33 -12.17 57.94 -26.93
CA ARG A 33 -13.51 58.02 -27.49
C ARG A 33 -13.98 56.71 -28.13
N GLN A 34 -13.09 55.99 -28.82
CA GLN A 34 -13.42 54.71 -29.45
C GLN A 34 -13.74 53.62 -28.42
N SER A 35 -13.08 53.68 -27.26
CA SER A 35 -13.29 52.76 -26.15
C SER A 35 -14.29 53.25 -25.10
N ALA A 36 -15.06 54.31 -25.42
CA ALA A 36 -16.00 54.92 -24.49
C ALA A 36 -16.95 53.89 -23.86
N PHE A 37 -17.07 53.95 -22.54
CA PHE A 37 -17.93 53.04 -21.79
C PHE A 37 -19.41 53.35 -22.10
N GLN A 38 -20.17 52.32 -22.47
CA GLN A 38 -21.59 52.48 -22.74
C GLN A 38 -22.35 52.66 -21.42
N ILE A 39 -22.94 53.84 -21.24
CA ILE A 39 -23.91 54.10 -20.19
C ILE A 39 -25.28 53.64 -20.69
N PRO A 40 -25.91 52.64 -20.04
CA PRO A 40 -27.22 52.15 -20.43
C PRO A 40 -28.29 53.06 -19.83
N LEU A 41 -28.47 54.27 -20.39
CA LEU A 41 -29.58 55.12 -19.98
C LEU A 41 -30.90 54.38 -20.26
N GLY A 42 -31.75 54.30 -19.23
CA GLY A 42 -33.13 53.86 -19.42
C GLY A 42 -33.92 54.85 -20.29
N PRO A 43 -35.17 54.52 -20.68
CA PRO A 43 -36.02 55.38 -21.50
C PRO A 43 -36.19 56.83 -20.99
N ASN A 44 -35.90 57.05 -19.70
CA ASN A 44 -36.11 58.30 -18.99
C ASN A 44 -34.83 59.13 -18.84
N GLY A 45 -33.67 58.60 -19.26
CA GLY A 45 -32.40 59.34 -19.22
C GLY A 45 -31.60 59.24 -17.93
N ASN A 46 -32.06 58.43 -16.97
CA ASN A 46 -31.39 58.29 -15.68
C ASN A 46 -30.36 57.16 -15.70
N PHE A 47 -29.26 57.37 -14.97
CA PHE A 47 -28.26 56.37 -14.66
C PHE A 47 -27.56 56.78 -13.38
N PHE A 48 -27.35 55.83 -12.47
CA PHE A 48 -26.65 56.06 -11.22
C PHE A 48 -25.57 55.00 -11.08
N SER A 49 -24.32 55.44 -10.99
CA SER A 49 -23.22 54.54 -10.67
C SER A 49 -23.06 54.43 -9.15
N LYS A 50 -22.49 53.31 -8.67
CA LYS A 50 -22.03 53.21 -7.28
C LYS A 50 -21.00 54.31 -7.00
N GLU A 51 -20.89 54.72 -5.73
CA GLU A 51 -19.78 55.56 -5.29
C GLU A 51 -18.45 54.92 -5.73
N ASP A 52 -17.53 55.77 -6.20
CA ASP A 52 -16.20 55.36 -6.59
C ASP A 52 -16.11 54.30 -7.71
N GLN A 53 -17.21 54.06 -8.45
CA GLN A 53 -17.30 53.06 -9.51
C GLN A 53 -16.33 53.33 -10.67
N PHE A 54 -16.09 54.59 -11.00
CA PHE A 54 -15.21 54.97 -12.11
C PHE A 54 -13.93 55.62 -11.59
N SER A 55 -12.87 55.55 -12.39
CA SER A 55 -11.61 56.20 -12.07
C SER A 55 -11.00 56.81 -13.32
N ILE A 56 -10.40 57.98 -13.13
CA ILE A 56 -9.61 58.69 -14.14
C ILE A 56 -8.10 58.48 -13.94
N SER A 57 -7.73 57.64 -12.97
CA SER A 57 -6.34 57.33 -12.67
C SER A 57 -5.70 56.57 -13.82
N GLY A 58 -4.56 57.06 -14.30
CA GLY A 58 -3.81 56.42 -15.39
C GLY A 58 -4.34 56.71 -16.79
N ALA A 59 -5.41 57.51 -16.94
CA ALA A 59 -5.92 57.91 -18.25
C ALA A 59 -4.92 58.81 -19.01
N SER A 60 -4.89 58.67 -20.34
CA SER A 60 -4.16 59.53 -21.26
C SER A 60 -4.92 60.84 -21.52
N GLY A 61 -4.20 61.92 -21.77
CA GLY A 61 -4.80 63.17 -22.22
C GLY A 61 -5.09 63.11 -23.70
N ASP A 62 -6.30 63.49 -24.11
CA ASP A 62 -6.67 63.58 -25.53
C ASP A 62 -6.30 64.94 -26.16
N GLY A 63 -5.79 65.88 -25.36
CA GLY A 63 -5.34 67.21 -25.81
C GLY A 63 -6.47 68.15 -26.25
N THR A 64 -7.73 67.75 -26.07
CA THR A 64 -8.93 68.53 -26.42
C THR A 64 -9.12 69.68 -25.43
N TYR A 65 -9.76 70.74 -25.90
CA TYR A 65 -10.05 71.93 -25.10
C TYR A 65 -11.51 72.32 -25.33
N TYR A 66 -12.32 72.25 -24.27
CA TYR A 66 -13.72 72.67 -24.27
C TYR A 66 -13.87 74.05 -23.66
N SER A 67 -14.94 74.76 -24.03
CA SER A 67 -15.09 76.21 -23.83
C SER A 67 -15.02 76.67 -22.36
N GLN A 68 -15.46 75.84 -21.41
CA GLN A 68 -15.40 76.15 -19.98
C GLN A 68 -14.14 75.60 -19.28
N TRP A 69 -13.30 74.81 -19.96
CA TRP A 69 -12.15 74.17 -19.34
C TRP A 69 -10.98 75.14 -19.21
N GLY A 70 -10.37 75.23 -18.02
CA GLY A 70 -9.28 76.18 -17.73
C GLY A 70 -7.90 75.79 -18.30
N SER A 71 -7.77 74.60 -18.88
CA SER A 71 -6.54 74.05 -19.45
C SER A 71 -6.87 72.91 -20.41
N ARG A 72 -5.89 72.46 -21.20
CA ARG A 72 -6.08 71.30 -22.09
C ARG A 72 -6.25 70.01 -21.28
N ALA A 73 -7.09 69.13 -21.80
CA ALA A 73 -7.37 67.82 -21.23
C ALA A 73 -6.07 67.05 -20.98
N SER A 74 -5.79 66.74 -19.72
CA SER A 74 -4.53 66.07 -19.34
C SER A 74 -4.73 64.58 -19.05
N ARG A 75 -5.96 64.15 -18.75
CA ARG A 75 -6.37 62.77 -18.49
C ARG A 75 -7.88 62.63 -18.73
N SER A 76 -8.29 62.01 -19.83
CA SER A 76 -9.72 61.92 -20.19
C SER A 76 -10.23 60.49 -20.09
N VAL A 77 -11.41 60.31 -19.50
CA VAL A 77 -12.19 59.08 -19.66
C VAL A 77 -13.50 59.38 -20.36
N TRP A 78 -13.88 58.47 -21.24
CA TRP A 78 -14.97 58.65 -22.18
C TRP A 78 -16.14 57.74 -21.84
N PHE A 79 -17.34 58.30 -21.92
CA PHE A 79 -18.59 57.58 -21.80
C PHE A 79 -19.45 57.90 -23.01
N LYS A 80 -20.29 56.95 -23.41
CA LYS A 80 -21.26 57.15 -24.48
C LYS A 80 -22.64 56.70 -24.04
N PHE A 81 -23.66 57.39 -24.54
CA PHE A 81 -25.06 57.06 -24.26
C PHE A 81 -25.93 57.39 -25.45
N LYS A 82 -27.05 56.67 -25.58
CA LYS A 82 -28.13 57.08 -26.49
C LYS A 82 -29.07 58.00 -25.73
N ALA A 83 -29.39 59.15 -26.31
CA ALA A 83 -30.26 60.11 -25.68
C ALA A 83 -31.65 59.49 -25.44
N PRO A 84 -32.20 59.69 -24.23
CA PRO A 84 -33.56 59.27 -23.90
C PRO A 84 -34.59 60.12 -24.65
N ALA A 85 -35.89 59.86 -24.45
CA ALA A 85 -36.97 60.69 -24.99
C ALA A 85 -37.01 62.14 -24.44
N SER A 86 -36.20 62.44 -23.41
CA SER A 86 -36.05 63.78 -22.85
C SER A 86 -35.05 64.61 -23.63
N ASP A 87 -35.39 65.87 -23.89
CA ASP A 87 -34.46 66.85 -24.45
C ASP A 87 -33.49 67.40 -23.39
N LYS A 88 -33.73 67.15 -22.09
CA LYS A 88 -32.94 67.66 -20.96
C LYS A 88 -32.20 66.57 -20.21
N ILE A 89 -30.97 66.89 -19.79
CA ILE A 89 -30.14 66.03 -18.94
C ILE A 89 -29.35 66.86 -17.94
N ILE A 90 -29.24 66.35 -16.72
CA ILE A 90 -28.28 66.81 -15.71
C ILE A 90 -27.29 65.68 -15.51
N ILE A 91 -26.02 65.97 -15.70
CA ILE A 91 -24.93 65.03 -15.48
C ILE A 91 -24.19 65.53 -14.25
N THR A 92 -24.24 64.73 -13.19
CA THR A 92 -23.52 65.00 -11.95
C THR A 92 -22.32 64.07 -11.87
N VAL A 93 -21.15 64.61 -11.57
CA VAL A 93 -19.97 63.83 -11.18
C VAL A 93 -19.68 64.09 -9.72
N GLU A 94 -19.63 63.05 -8.91
CA GLU A 94 -19.35 63.12 -7.47
C GLU A 94 -18.07 62.35 -7.18
N GLY A 95 -17.13 62.96 -6.46
CA GLY A 95 -15.82 62.34 -6.22
C GLY A 95 -15.14 62.86 -4.96
N GLN A 96 -14.28 62.04 -4.37
CA GLN A 96 -13.51 62.41 -3.18
C GLN A 96 -12.27 63.23 -3.57
N GLU A 97 -12.30 64.54 -3.28
CA GLU A 97 -11.17 65.50 -3.37
C GLU A 97 -10.45 65.58 -4.74
N SER A 98 -11.14 66.03 -5.79
CA SER A 98 -10.56 66.08 -7.15
C SER A 98 -10.88 67.37 -7.92
N TYR A 99 -10.00 67.72 -8.88
CA TYR A 99 -10.30 68.68 -9.95
C TYR A 99 -10.92 67.90 -11.12
N ILE A 100 -12.23 68.07 -11.33
CA ILE A 100 -12.96 67.37 -12.39
C ILE A 100 -13.48 68.39 -13.39
N GLN A 101 -13.30 68.09 -14.68
CA GLN A 101 -13.87 68.82 -15.79
C GLN A 101 -14.81 67.89 -16.55
N LEU A 102 -15.95 68.42 -16.98
CA LEU A 102 -17.00 67.63 -17.62
C LEU A 102 -17.36 68.29 -18.94
N ALA A 103 -17.54 67.49 -20.00
CA ALA A 103 -18.04 67.96 -21.29
C ALA A 103 -19.01 66.95 -21.89
N LEU A 104 -20.04 67.48 -22.55
CA LEU A 104 -21.00 66.75 -23.36
C LEU A 104 -20.75 67.11 -24.83
N VAL A 105 -20.58 66.11 -25.69
CA VAL A 105 -20.23 66.31 -27.10
C VAL A 105 -21.05 65.43 -28.04
N THR A 106 -21.23 65.90 -29.28
CA THR A 106 -21.91 65.15 -30.37
C THR A 106 -21.07 63.96 -30.85
N LEU A 107 -21.65 63.06 -31.65
CA LEU A 107 -20.93 61.98 -32.35
C LEU A 107 -19.74 62.47 -33.23
N LYS A 108 -19.74 63.73 -33.67
CA LYS A 108 -18.60 64.33 -34.39
C LYS A 108 -17.54 64.93 -33.48
N GLY A 109 -17.82 65.04 -32.18
CA GLY A 109 -16.91 65.61 -31.17
C GLY A 109 -17.10 67.12 -30.99
N GLU A 110 -18.19 67.67 -31.52
CA GLU A 110 -18.55 69.08 -31.34
C GLU A 110 -19.10 69.27 -29.93
N GLU A 111 -18.67 70.32 -29.24
CA GLU A 111 -19.09 70.64 -27.88
C GLU A 111 -20.56 71.09 -27.84
N LEU A 112 -21.33 70.49 -26.92
CA LEU A 112 -22.70 70.89 -26.61
C LEU A 112 -22.77 71.70 -25.31
N ALA A 113 -22.05 71.23 -24.29
CA ALA A 113 -21.88 71.92 -23.03
C ALA A 113 -20.60 71.43 -22.33
N SER A 114 -19.98 72.29 -21.53
CA SER A 114 -18.89 71.89 -20.64
C SER A 114 -18.99 72.64 -19.31
N SER A 115 -18.37 72.08 -18.27
CA SER A 115 -18.19 72.72 -16.96
C SER A 115 -16.80 72.38 -16.43
N ALA A 116 -16.18 73.34 -15.73
CA ALA A 116 -14.93 73.13 -15.01
C ALA A 116 -14.86 74.08 -13.81
N PHE A 117 -14.41 73.59 -12.65
CA PHE A 117 -14.20 74.41 -11.46
C PHE A 117 -12.88 74.12 -10.75
N GLY A 118 -12.38 75.15 -10.06
CA GLY A 118 -11.20 75.08 -9.21
C GLY A 118 -11.50 74.44 -7.85
N TYR A 119 -10.48 73.83 -7.26
CA TYR A 119 -10.53 73.05 -6.03
C TYR A 119 -10.92 73.82 -4.76
N PRO A 120 -11.53 73.13 -3.76
CA PRO A 120 -12.09 71.77 -3.82
C PRO A 120 -13.62 71.76 -4.03
N VAL A 121 -14.11 70.89 -4.91
CA VAL A 121 -15.56 70.65 -5.11
C VAL A 121 -15.85 69.15 -4.92
N LYS A 122 -16.92 68.81 -4.18
CA LYS A 122 -17.34 67.42 -3.91
C LYS A 122 -18.26 66.83 -4.99
N SER A 123 -18.91 67.69 -5.78
CA SER A 123 -19.88 67.33 -6.80
C SER A 123 -19.94 68.41 -7.88
N GLU A 124 -19.90 68.02 -9.15
CA GLU A 124 -19.99 68.93 -10.30
C GLU A 124 -21.21 68.60 -11.15
N GLN A 125 -21.92 69.62 -11.67
CA GLN A 125 -23.15 69.43 -12.46
C GLN A 125 -23.06 70.12 -13.83
N LEU A 126 -23.32 69.35 -14.88
CA LEU A 126 -23.52 69.86 -16.24
C LEU A 126 -24.98 69.70 -16.65
N MET A 127 -25.63 70.81 -16.98
CA MET A 127 -27.02 70.81 -17.46
C MET A 127 -27.05 71.11 -18.95
N TYR A 128 -27.81 70.34 -19.72
CA TYR A 128 -27.99 70.59 -21.15
C TYR A 128 -29.43 70.32 -21.58
N SER A 129 -29.92 71.12 -22.54
CA SER A 129 -31.21 70.96 -23.21
C SER A 129 -31.03 70.99 -24.72
N GLY A 130 -31.70 70.09 -25.45
CA GLY A 130 -31.63 69.97 -26.90
C GLY A 130 -31.13 68.63 -27.42
N LEU A 131 -31.09 67.59 -26.58
CA LEU A 131 -30.78 66.23 -27.02
C LEU A 131 -31.89 65.69 -27.93
N ARG A 132 -31.52 64.94 -28.96
CA ARG A 132 -32.46 64.28 -29.87
C ARG A 132 -32.57 62.81 -29.50
N GLU A 133 -33.79 62.36 -29.23
CA GLU A 133 -34.08 60.98 -28.85
C GLU A 133 -33.40 59.96 -29.78
N GLY A 134 -32.74 58.97 -29.18
CA GLY A 134 -32.09 57.88 -29.89
C GLY A 134 -30.75 58.23 -30.55
N GLU A 135 -30.39 59.51 -30.66
CA GLU A 135 -29.05 59.92 -31.11
C GLU A 135 -28.00 59.59 -30.03
N GLU A 136 -26.77 59.30 -30.47
CA GLU A 136 -25.66 58.97 -29.57
C GLU A 136 -24.81 60.20 -29.25
N TYR A 137 -24.52 60.37 -27.97
CA TYR A 137 -23.73 61.46 -27.40
C TYR A 137 -22.62 60.91 -26.52
N PHE A 138 -21.56 61.71 -26.32
CA PHE A 138 -20.43 61.35 -25.48
C PHE A 138 -20.31 62.30 -24.30
N ILE A 139 -19.92 61.74 -23.15
CA ILE A 139 -19.44 62.49 -21.99
C ILE A 139 -17.93 62.28 -21.88
N VAL A 140 -17.23 63.38 -21.66
CA VAL A 140 -15.81 63.38 -21.32
C VAL A 140 -15.68 63.88 -19.89
N VAL A 141 -15.06 63.07 -19.05
CA VAL A 141 -14.61 63.48 -17.71
C VAL A 141 -13.10 63.62 -17.80
N ASP A 142 -12.58 64.81 -17.48
CA ASP A 142 -11.14 65.12 -17.50
C ASP A 142 -10.63 65.58 -16.13
N ASN A 143 -9.33 65.38 -15.90
CA ASN A 143 -8.61 66.02 -14.81
C ASN A 143 -7.36 66.74 -15.35
N PRO A 144 -7.28 68.08 -15.18
CA PRO A 144 -6.22 68.90 -15.76
C PRO A 144 -4.88 68.86 -15.01
N ILE A 145 -4.78 68.19 -13.86
CA ILE A 145 -3.57 68.23 -13.01
C ILE A 145 -2.75 66.94 -13.15
N GLU A 146 -1.59 67.09 -13.80
CA GLU A 146 -0.60 66.02 -13.93
C GLU A 146 -0.02 65.63 -12.55
N GLY A 147 -0.05 64.34 -12.21
CA GLY A 147 0.53 63.81 -10.96
C GLY A 147 -0.36 63.79 -9.71
N LYS A 148 -1.61 64.32 -9.76
CA LYS A 148 -2.60 64.21 -8.68
C LYS A 148 -3.87 63.45 -9.10
N ALA A 149 -3.73 62.24 -9.67
CA ALA A 149 -4.90 61.38 -9.87
C ALA A 149 -5.32 60.75 -8.54
N MET A 150 -6.15 61.46 -7.81
CA MET A 150 -7.06 60.87 -6.83
C MET A 150 -8.46 61.35 -7.19
N GLY A 151 -9.40 60.42 -7.25
CA GLY A 151 -10.76 60.68 -7.70
C GLY A 151 -11.32 59.43 -8.35
N GLN A 152 -11.61 58.43 -7.53
CA GLN A 152 -12.73 57.59 -7.90
C GLN A 152 -13.97 58.49 -7.88
N PHE A 153 -14.89 58.25 -8.81
CA PHE A 153 -16.07 59.08 -8.95
C PHE A 153 -17.30 58.26 -9.31
N ALA A 154 -18.44 58.77 -8.89
CA ALA A 154 -19.73 58.40 -9.41
C ALA A 154 -20.14 59.35 -10.53
N LEU A 155 -20.76 58.80 -11.57
CA LEU A 155 -21.37 59.52 -12.67
C LEU A 155 -22.87 59.26 -12.64
N ASN A 156 -23.65 60.31 -12.41
CA ASN A 156 -25.08 60.25 -12.24
C ASN A 156 -25.77 61.10 -13.32
N PHE A 157 -26.57 60.46 -14.14
CA PHE A 157 -27.46 61.11 -15.08
C PHE A 157 -28.84 61.22 -14.43
N GLN A 158 -29.34 62.43 -14.37
CA GLN A 158 -30.66 62.75 -13.87
C GLN A 158 -31.42 63.55 -14.94
N ASN A 159 -32.63 63.13 -15.21
CA ASN A 159 -33.58 63.90 -15.97
C ASN A 159 -34.54 64.60 -15.00
N TYR A 160 -34.58 65.94 -14.99
CA TYR A 160 -35.51 66.69 -14.14
C TYR A 160 -36.90 66.71 -14.76
N LEU A 161 -37.72 65.75 -14.37
CA LEU A 161 -39.17 65.86 -14.35
C LEU A 161 -39.65 65.32 -12.99
N LEU A 162 -40.20 66.21 -12.16
CA LEU A 162 -40.75 66.02 -10.80
C LEU A 162 -40.67 64.59 -10.23
N THR A 163 -39.77 64.37 -9.27
CA THR A 163 -39.47 63.07 -8.65
C THR A 163 -40.64 62.55 -7.81
N MET A 164 -41.01 61.28 -8.02
CA MET A 164 -41.91 60.53 -7.16
C MET A 164 -41.15 60.01 -5.93
N CYS A 165 -41.73 60.22 -4.75
CA CYS A 165 -41.19 59.69 -3.51
C CYS A 165 -41.41 58.19 -3.42
N THR A 166 -40.31 57.46 -3.31
CA THR A 166 -40.28 56.00 -3.19
C THR A 166 -39.50 55.62 -1.95
N GLN A 167 -39.71 54.39 -1.47
CA GLN A 167 -39.00 53.83 -0.31
C GLN A 167 -38.34 52.50 -0.69
N PRO A 168 -37.20 52.12 -0.06
CA PRO A 168 -36.62 50.80 -0.27
C PRO A 168 -37.59 49.69 0.14
N TYR A 169 -37.57 48.58 -0.58
CA TYR A 169 -38.43 47.43 -0.31
C TYR A 169 -37.62 46.13 -0.23
N VAL A 170 -38.02 45.21 0.66
CA VAL A 170 -37.42 43.88 0.76
C VAL A 170 -38.43 42.86 0.27
N LEU A 171 -38.12 42.19 -0.85
CA LEU A 171 -38.97 41.16 -1.44
C LEU A 171 -38.41 39.77 -1.08
N ALA A 172 -39.17 38.98 -0.33
CA ALA A 172 -38.86 37.56 -0.14
C ALA A 172 -39.47 36.73 -1.27
N LEU A 173 -38.67 35.85 -1.88
CA LEU A 173 -39.15 34.89 -2.88
C LEU A 173 -40.00 33.79 -2.23
N ASP A 174 -40.97 33.28 -2.96
CA ASP A 174 -41.82 32.18 -2.54
C ASP A 174 -41.14 30.80 -2.71
N LYS A 175 -41.87 29.74 -2.38
CA LYS A 175 -41.41 28.33 -2.48
C LYS A 175 -41.06 27.89 -3.91
N ASP A 176 -41.54 28.60 -4.92
CA ASP A 176 -41.28 28.33 -6.33
C ASP A 176 -40.16 29.25 -6.87
N GLY A 177 -39.52 30.03 -5.97
CA GLY A 177 -38.41 30.93 -6.28
C GLY A 177 -38.86 32.19 -7.02
N LYS A 178 -40.12 32.59 -6.85
CA LYS A 178 -40.74 33.74 -7.54
C LYS A 178 -41.22 34.78 -6.54
N GLY A 179 -41.20 36.05 -6.97
CA GLY A 179 -41.71 37.16 -6.19
C GLY A 179 -42.31 38.21 -7.10
N THR A 180 -43.33 38.91 -6.62
CA THR A 180 -43.95 40.02 -7.33
C THR A 180 -44.07 41.23 -6.42
N ILE A 181 -43.92 42.41 -6.99
CA ILE A 181 -44.16 43.68 -6.30
C ILE A 181 -45.25 44.44 -7.03
N GLU A 182 -46.06 45.15 -6.26
CA GLU A 182 -47.01 46.12 -6.77
C GLU A 182 -46.46 47.53 -6.57
N ILE A 183 -47.02 48.50 -7.29
CA ILE A 183 -46.57 49.89 -7.22
C ILE A 183 -46.65 50.41 -5.79
N ASP A 184 -47.72 50.06 -5.08
CA ASP A 184 -48.02 50.56 -3.74
C ASP A 184 -46.99 50.07 -2.69
N ASP A 185 -46.28 48.95 -2.93
CA ASP A 185 -45.17 48.46 -2.08
C ASP A 185 -43.99 49.44 -2.04
N LEU A 186 -43.79 50.18 -3.12
CA LEU A 186 -42.62 51.04 -3.35
C LEU A 186 -42.89 52.51 -2.98
N LEU A 187 -44.15 52.87 -2.71
CA LEU A 187 -44.52 54.25 -2.42
C LEU A 187 -44.17 54.62 -0.98
N ASN A 188 -43.57 55.79 -0.79
CA ASN A 188 -43.41 56.35 0.54
C ASN A 188 -44.71 57.08 0.94
N ALA A 189 -45.39 56.57 1.97
CA ALA A 189 -46.66 57.11 2.46
C ALA A 189 -46.54 58.54 3.04
N ASP A 190 -45.34 58.95 3.48
CA ASP A 190 -45.09 60.24 4.13
C ASP A 190 -44.76 61.38 3.15
N CYS A 191 -44.83 61.12 1.84
CA CYS A 191 -44.53 62.12 0.83
C CYS A 191 -45.66 62.32 -0.18
N TYR A 192 -45.80 63.56 -0.64
CA TYR A 192 -46.79 63.97 -1.62
C TYR A 192 -46.55 63.30 -2.98
N TRP A 193 -47.51 62.48 -3.41
CA TRP A 193 -47.56 61.95 -4.76
C TRP A 193 -48.14 62.99 -5.72
N PRO A 194 -47.41 63.42 -6.77
CA PRO A 194 -47.88 64.46 -7.69
C PRO A 194 -49.22 64.16 -8.38
N CYS A 195 -49.65 62.89 -8.38
CA CYS A 195 -50.89 62.44 -9.00
C CYS A 195 -51.96 61.94 -8.00
N ALA A 196 -51.88 62.30 -6.72
CA ALA A 196 -52.89 61.90 -5.73
C ALA A 196 -54.24 62.57 -6.05
N GLY A 197 -55.15 61.84 -6.72
CA GLY A 197 -56.53 62.29 -7.00
C GLY A 197 -56.87 62.64 -8.45
N VAL A 198 -56.02 62.31 -9.44
CA VAL A 198 -56.32 62.47 -10.88
C VAL A 198 -56.11 61.13 -11.60
N GLU A 199 -56.84 60.87 -12.69
CA GLU A 199 -56.59 59.70 -13.55
C GLU A 199 -55.12 59.70 -14.01
N CYS A 200 -54.32 58.80 -13.46
CA CYS A 200 -52.90 58.67 -13.71
C CYS A 200 -52.59 57.22 -14.04
N SER A 201 -51.96 56.98 -15.20
CA SER A 201 -51.43 55.66 -15.50
C SER A 201 -50.11 55.47 -14.75
N ARG A 202 -49.91 54.29 -14.17
CA ARG A 202 -48.71 53.94 -13.41
C ARG A 202 -48.19 52.60 -13.95
N GLU A 203 -46.90 52.54 -14.27
CA GLU A 203 -46.26 51.32 -14.74
C GLU A 203 -44.90 51.12 -14.06
N LEU A 204 -44.55 49.86 -13.79
CA LEU A 204 -43.23 49.45 -13.30
C LEU A 204 -42.37 49.02 -14.48
N ASN A 205 -41.07 49.35 -14.45
CA ASN A 205 -40.10 48.77 -15.39
C ASN A 205 -39.89 47.26 -15.17
N LYS A 206 -40.12 46.78 -13.94
CA LYS A 206 -40.05 45.37 -13.54
C LYS A 206 -40.95 45.14 -12.32
N SER A 207 -41.81 44.12 -12.39
CA SER A 207 -42.74 43.76 -11.32
C SER A 207 -42.63 42.30 -10.86
N THR A 208 -41.86 41.48 -11.57
CA THR A 208 -41.65 40.06 -11.27
C THR A 208 -40.15 39.82 -11.06
N PHE A 209 -39.82 38.99 -10.07
CA PHE A 209 -38.46 38.67 -9.68
C PHE A 209 -38.32 37.16 -9.48
N ASP A 210 -37.10 36.66 -9.68
CA ASP A 210 -36.77 35.27 -9.39
C ASP A 210 -35.35 35.12 -8.82
N CYS A 211 -34.87 33.88 -8.74
CA CYS A 211 -33.59 33.54 -8.14
C CYS A 211 -32.36 34.13 -8.88
N ASP A 212 -32.50 34.61 -10.11
CA ASP A 212 -31.43 35.34 -10.81
C ASP A 212 -31.36 36.82 -10.37
N ASP A 213 -32.38 37.31 -9.68
CA ASP A 213 -32.49 38.68 -9.16
C ASP A 213 -32.09 38.82 -7.70
N LEU A 214 -31.53 37.79 -7.04
CA LEU A 214 -31.13 37.88 -5.63
C LEU A 214 -30.14 39.06 -5.40
N GLY A 215 -30.39 39.84 -4.35
CA GLY A 215 -29.63 41.04 -4.02
C GLY A 215 -30.33 42.34 -4.39
N GLU A 216 -29.56 43.37 -4.71
CA GLU A 216 -30.04 44.73 -4.91
C GLU A 216 -30.46 44.99 -6.36
N ASN A 217 -31.71 45.39 -6.55
CA ASN A 217 -32.29 45.72 -7.85
C ASN A 217 -32.87 47.13 -7.84
N TYR A 218 -32.75 47.86 -8.95
CA TYR A 218 -33.38 49.17 -9.09
C TYR A 218 -34.70 49.06 -9.84
N VAL A 219 -35.79 49.48 -9.19
CA VAL A 219 -37.14 49.49 -9.76
C VAL A 219 -37.61 50.92 -9.94
N THR A 220 -38.14 51.21 -11.11
CA THR A 220 -38.67 52.53 -11.47
C THR A 220 -40.16 52.46 -11.73
N ILE A 221 -40.89 53.33 -11.05
CA ILE A 221 -42.29 53.63 -11.31
C ILE A 221 -42.34 54.80 -12.29
N LYS A 222 -43.12 54.67 -13.35
CA LYS A 222 -43.46 55.75 -14.28
C LYS A 222 -44.93 56.11 -14.12
N GLY A 223 -45.20 57.35 -13.77
CA GLY A 223 -46.56 57.91 -13.70
C GLY A 223 -46.82 58.86 -14.86
N VAL A 224 -47.96 58.79 -15.54
CA VAL A 224 -48.38 59.79 -16.53
C VAL A 224 -49.67 60.45 -16.06
N GLY A 225 -49.63 61.75 -15.82
CA GLY A 225 -50.80 62.55 -15.42
C GLY A 225 -51.71 62.88 -16.61
N ALA A 226 -52.95 63.30 -16.32
CA ALA A 226 -53.97 63.60 -17.33
C ALA A 226 -53.59 64.71 -18.34
N ASN A 227 -52.62 65.56 -18.01
CA ASN A 227 -52.08 66.61 -18.89
C ASN A 227 -50.87 66.14 -19.73
N GLY A 228 -50.54 64.85 -19.70
CA GLY A 228 -49.38 64.27 -20.38
C GLY A 228 -48.05 64.46 -19.64
N THR A 229 -48.06 65.04 -18.44
CA THR A 229 -46.84 65.17 -17.61
C THR A 229 -46.41 63.81 -17.11
N VAL A 230 -45.13 63.47 -17.28
CA VAL A 230 -44.57 62.20 -16.83
C VAL A 230 -43.75 62.41 -15.56
N TYR A 231 -43.96 61.52 -14.60
CA TYR A 231 -43.29 61.46 -13.31
C TYR A 231 -42.50 60.15 -13.19
N TYR A 232 -41.37 60.19 -12.49
CA TYR A 232 -40.56 59.00 -12.21
C TYR A 232 -40.17 58.89 -10.75
N GLY A 233 -40.19 57.66 -10.21
CA GLY A 233 -39.66 57.32 -8.90
C GLY A 233 -38.85 56.04 -8.98
N THR A 234 -37.57 56.10 -8.61
CA THR A 234 -36.67 54.94 -8.60
C THR A 234 -36.28 54.61 -7.18
N THR A 235 -36.41 53.35 -6.80
CA THR A 235 -36.01 52.84 -5.48
C THR A 235 -35.25 51.53 -5.58
N LEU A 236 -34.63 51.15 -4.47
CA LEU A 236 -33.93 49.89 -4.28
C LEU A 236 -34.90 48.81 -3.80
N VAL A 237 -34.97 47.70 -4.52
CA VAL A 237 -35.65 46.47 -4.10
C VAL A 237 -34.58 45.43 -3.78
N LYS A 238 -34.47 45.05 -2.51
CA LYS A 238 -33.60 43.96 -2.07
C LYS A 238 -34.37 42.64 -2.14
N VAL A 239 -34.08 41.84 -3.14
CA VAL A 239 -34.66 40.50 -3.29
C VAL A 239 -33.85 39.55 -2.43
N ILE A 240 -34.54 38.83 -1.55
CA ILE A 240 -33.95 37.84 -0.65
C ILE A 240 -34.66 36.51 -0.84
N ASP A 241 -33.91 35.43 -0.61
CA ASP A 241 -34.50 34.13 -0.36
C ASP A 241 -34.15 33.72 1.08
N ASN A 242 -35.21 33.51 1.86
CA ASN A 242 -35.17 33.22 3.28
C ASN A 242 -35.72 31.81 3.58
N ILE A 243 -35.92 30.99 2.55
CA ILE A 243 -36.41 29.62 2.68
C ILE A 243 -35.18 28.73 2.79
N PRO A 244 -34.92 28.09 3.95
CA PRO A 244 -33.77 27.21 4.06
C PRO A 244 -33.91 25.98 3.16
N PRO A 245 -32.78 25.42 2.69
CA PRO A 245 -32.81 24.22 1.89
C PRO A 245 -33.35 23.03 2.70
N THR A 246 -33.89 22.04 2.00
CA THR A 246 -34.24 20.72 2.59
C THR A 246 -33.14 19.72 2.27
N ILE A 247 -32.83 18.83 3.21
CA ILE A 247 -31.82 17.78 3.04
C ILE A 247 -32.32 16.42 3.54
N ALA A 248 -32.21 15.41 2.67
CA ALA A 248 -32.28 14.01 3.04
C ALA A 248 -31.02 13.31 2.52
N ALA A 249 -30.35 12.54 3.38
CA ALA A 249 -29.12 11.83 3.07
C ALA A 249 -29.32 10.32 3.24
N ARG A 250 -28.51 9.53 2.53
CA ARG A 250 -28.57 8.06 2.57
C ARG A 250 -27.36 7.49 3.31
N ASN A 251 -27.61 6.53 4.21
CA ASN A 251 -26.54 5.70 4.77
C ASN A 251 -25.87 4.87 3.66
N ILE A 252 -24.56 4.91 3.57
CA ILE A 252 -23.81 4.20 2.52
C ILE A 252 -22.82 3.20 3.13
N ARG A 253 -22.43 2.23 2.30
CA ARG A 253 -21.28 1.36 2.55
C ARG A 253 -20.16 1.77 1.61
N ALA A 254 -18.94 1.86 2.13
CA ALA A 254 -17.74 2.14 1.34
C ALA A 254 -16.67 1.10 1.67
N ASN A 255 -15.90 0.72 0.66
CA ASN A 255 -14.87 -0.29 0.80
C ASN A 255 -13.50 0.36 0.61
N ILE A 256 -12.55 0.00 1.46
CA ILE A 256 -11.13 0.26 1.21
C ILE A 256 -10.70 -0.80 0.20
N THR A 257 -10.30 -0.37 -1.00
CA THR A 257 -9.98 -1.28 -2.11
C THR A 257 -8.52 -1.29 -2.51
N ASP A 258 -7.75 -0.23 -2.22
CA ASP A 258 -6.29 -0.17 -2.36
C ASP A 258 -5.79 1.13 -1.69
N GLY A 259 -4.77 1.06 -0.83
CA GLY A 259 -4.13 2.26 -0.24
C GLY A 259 -4.65 2.72 1.13
N ASN A 260 -5.14 1.79 1.96
CA ASN A 260 -5.49 1.99 3.38
C ASN A 260 -6.56 3.08 3.65
N SER A 261 -7.20 3.61 2.62
CA SER A 261 -8.22 4.65 2.75
C SER A 261 -9.22 4.66 1.60
N VAL A 262 -10.40 5.25 1.85
CA VAL A 262 -11.44 5.49 0.86
C VAL A 262 -11.96 6.92 0.99
N LYS A 263 -12.19 7.58 -0.15
CA LYS A 263 -12.76 8.91 -0.21
C LYS A 263 -14.23 8.85 -0.61
N VAL A 264 -15.10 9.42 0.22
CA VAL A 264 -16.53 9.55 -0.04
C VAL A 264 -16.82 10.95 -0.58
N ASP A 265 -17.40 11.00 -1.77
CA ASP A 265 -17.92 12.24 -2.34
C ASP A 265 -19.26 12.61 -1.66
N PRO A 266 -19.40 13.82 -1.07
CA PRO A 266 -20.66 14.31 -0.51
C PRO A 266 -21.87 14.14 -1.43
N LYS A 267 -21.69 14.29 -2.75
CA LYS A 267 -22.77 14.14 -3.73
C LYS A 267 -23.31 12.72 -3.81
N ASN A 268 -22.48 11.70 -3.59
CA ASN A 268 -22.94 10.31 -3.58
C ASN A 268 -23.84 9.98 -2.38
N VAL A 269 -23.77 10.80 -1.33
CA VAL A 269 -24.54 10.66 -0.09
C VAL A 269 -25.80 11.54 -0.12
N ILE A 270 -25.68 12.76 -0.66
CA ILE A 270 -26.72 13.80 -0.62
C ILE A 270 -27.57 13.84 -1.90
N LEU A 271 -27.01 13.48 -3.06
CA LEU A 271 -27.68 13.55 -4.36
C LEU A 271 -28.07 12.17 -4.91
N TRP A 272 -28.18 11.16 -4.04
CA TRP A 272 -28.38 9.79 -4.48
C TRP A 272 -29.74 9.61 -5.17
N ARG A 273 -29.69 9.43 -6.50
CA ARG A 273 -30.87 9.28 -7.37
C ARG A 273 -31.85 10.45 -7.31
N CYS A 274 -31.38 11.68 -7.08
CA CYS A 274 -32.19 12.89 -7.24
C CYS A 274 -32.92 12.92 -8.60
N GLY A 275 -34.23 13.12 -8.58
CA GLY A 275 -35.04 13.28 -9.80
C GLY A 275 -35.44 11.98 -10.50
N VAL A 276 -35.15 10.80 -9.91
CA VAL A 276 -35.57 9.51 -10.46
C VAL A 276 -36.84 9.02 -9.75
N ILE A 277 -37.98 9.01 -10.45
CA ILE A 277 -39.18 8.29 -10.02
C ILE A 277 -39.03 6.86 -10.54
N GLY A 278 -38.68 5.92 -9.67
CA GLY A 278 -38.54 4.51 -10.05
C GLY A 278 -38.58 3.60 -8.84
N SER A 279 -38.99 2.35 -9.06
CA SER A 279 -39.03 1.32 -8.03
C SER A 279 -37.62 1.06 -7.49
N ILE A 280 -37.45 1.24 -6.19
CA ILE A 280 -36.18 0.93 -5.50
C ILE A 280 -36.29 -0.51 -4.99
N PRO A 281 -35.38 -1.43 -5.36
CA PRO A 281 -35.33 -2.73 -4.70
C PRO A 281 -34.98 -2.53 -3.21
N SER A 282 -35.67 -3.27 -2.34
CA SER A 282 -35.42 -3.27 -0.89
C SER A 282 -33.91 -3.38 -0.61
N PRO A 283 -33.35 -2.60 0.34
CA PRO A 283 -31.94 -2.74 0.74
C PRO A 283 -31.60 -4.14 1.25
N ASP A 284 -32.60 -4.92 1.66
CA ASP A 284 -32.49 -6.33 2.04
C ASP A 284 -33.46 -7.19 1.21
N PRO A 285 -32.99 -7.90 0.16
CA PRO A 285 -33.79 -8.92 -0.49
C PRO A 285 -33.85 -10.16 0.42
N VAL A 286 -34.98 -10.40 1.09
CA VAL A 286 -35.26 -11.71 1.69
C VAL A 286 -35.40 -12.73 0.56
N PRO A 287 -34.56 -13.79 0.49
CA PRO A 287 -34.72 -14.82 -0.53
C PRO A 287 -36.09 -15.49 -0.40
N GLY A 288 -36.94 -15.36 -1.43
CA GLY A 288 -38.24 -16.03 -1.51
C GLY A 288 -39.48 -15.19 -1.15
N ALA A 289 -39.33 -13.96 -0.66
CA ALA A 289 -40.44 -13.02 -0.60
C ALA A 289 -40.46 -12.19 -1.90
N GLY A 290 -41.55 -12.26 -2.68
CA GLY A 290 -41.68 -11.45 -3.90
C GLY A 290 -41.34 -9.98 -3.64
N GLN A 291 -40.64 -9.33 -4.58
CA GLN A 291 -40.22 -7.95 -4.44
C GLN A 291 -41.45 -7.03 -4.32
N SER A 292 -41.73 -6.53 -3.11
CA SER A 292 -42.68 -5.43 -2.94
C SER A 292 -41.99 -4.14 -3.35
N LEU A 293 -42.47 -3.53 -4.43
CA LEU A 293 -42.00 -2.23 -4.92
C LEU A 293 -42.53 -1.14 -3.98
N PHE A 294 -41.67 -0.54 -3.18
CA PHE A 294 -42.02 0.63 -2.38
C PHE A 294 -41.68 1.90 -3.18
N PHE A 295 -42.67 2.77 -3.35
CA PHE A 295 -42.44 4.15 -3.80
C PHE A 295 -41.98 4.95 -2.59
N GLN A 296 -40.68 5.20 -2.48
CA GLN A 296 -40.11 6.10 -1.47
C GLN A 296 -39.42 7.24 -2.19
N GLU A 297 -39.67 8.48 -1.77
CA GLU A 297 -38.90 9.62 -2.27
C GLU A 297 -37.42 9.37 -1.96
N THR A 298 -36.59 9.41 -3.00
CA THR A 298 -35.14 9.24 -2.86
C THR A 298 -34.57 10.40 -2.05
N PRO A 299 -33.68 10.14 -1.08
CA PRO A 299 -33.04 11.19 -0.31
C PRO A 299 -32.33 12.18 -1.24
N CYS A 300 -32.72 13.45 -1.15
CA CYS A 300 -32.22 14.53 -1.98
C CYS A 300 -32.12 15.82 -1.18
N ALA A 301 -31.19 16.69 -1.58
CA ALA A 301 -31.22 18.10 -1.20
C ALA A 301 -31.96 18.92 -2.25
N LYS A 302 -32.85 19.81 -1.81
CA LYS A 302 -33.68 20.67 -2.67
C LYS A 302 -33.82 22.05 -2.06
N ASP A 303 -33.89 23.04 -2.93
CA ASP A 303 -34.10 24.43 -2.59
C ASP A 303 -34.79 25.16 -3.76
N ASN A 304 -35.51 26.24 -3.48
CA ASN A 304 -36.23 27.05 -4.47
C ASN A 304 -35.28 27.85 -5.39
N CYS A 305 -34.11 28.27 -4.88
CA CYS A 305 -33.10 29.02 -5.62
C CYS A 305 -31.80 28.23 -5.91
N GLY A 306 -31.74 27.02 -5.38
CA GLY A 306 -30.76 26.01 -5.71
C GLY A 306 -29.58 25.95 -4.74
N ILE A 307 -29.02 24.75 -4.62
CA ILE A 307 -27.89 24.46 -3.71
C ILE A 307 -26.56 24.76 -4.40
N VAL A 308 -25.66 25.45 -3.69
CA VAL A 308 -24.30 25.77 -4.19
C VAL A 308 -23.21 24.93 -3.53
N LEU A 309 -23.45 24.40 -2.32
CA LEU A 309 -22.44 23.68 -1.55
C LEU A 309 -23.00 22.37 -0.99
N TYR A 310 -22.19 21.32 -1.08
CA TYR A 310 -22.45 19.98 -0.54
C TYR A 310 -21.23 19.53 0.26
N GLU A 311 -21.40 19.29 1.55
CA GLU A 311 -20.29 18.95 2.44
C GLU A 311 -20.64 17.77 3.35
N LEU A 312 -19.58 17.05 3.75
CA LEU A 312 -19.61 16.07 4.82
C LEU A 312 -18.56 16.49 5.86
N SER A 313 -18.85 16.31 7.15
CA SER A 313 -17.90 16.60 8.22
C SER A 313 -16.62 15.73 8.16
N LYS A 314 -16.68 14.61 7.43
CA LYS A 314 -15.54 13.75 7.11
C LYS A 314 -15.74 13.11 5.72
N THR A 315 -14.71 13.19 4.88
CA THR A 315 -14.75 12.65 3.50
C THR A 315 -13.68 11.60 3.23
N THR A 316 -12.67 11.48 4.07
CA THR A 316 -11.61 10.45 3.96
C THR A 316 -11.69 9.53 5.16
N PHE A 317 -11.77 8.23 4.89
CA PHE A 317 -11.82 7.17 5.90
C PHE A 317 -10.61 6.28 5.73
N THR A 318 -10.05 5.82 6.85
CA THR A 318 -8.85 4.98 6.91
C THR A 318 -9.16 3.65 7.62
N CYS A 319 -8.16 2.80 7.78
CA CYS A 319 -8.30 1.57 8.58
C CYS A 319 -8.72 1.82 10.04
N ALA A 320 -8.43 3.00 10.61
CA ALA A 320 -8.92 3.37 11.93
C ALA A 320 -10.44 3.61 11.98
N ASP A 321 -11.09 3.67 10.82
CA ASP A 321 -12.51 3.99 10.65
C ASP A 321 -13.34 2.78 10.22
N LEU A 322 -12.84 1.55 10.40
CA LEU A 322 -13.61 0.35 10.09
C LEU A 322 -14.90 0.28 10.92
N GLY A 323 -15.98 -0.18 10.28
CA GLY A 323 -17.30 -0.21 10.88
C GLY A 323 -18.09 1.09 10.68
N GLU A 324 -18.98 1.39 11.60
CA GLU A 324 -19.95 2.48 11.47
C GLU A 324 -19.40 3.84 11.90
N ASN A 325 -19.49 4.84 11.01
CA ASN A 325 -19.06 6.21 11.27
C ASN A 325 -20.24 7.18 11.09
N GLU A 326 -20.60 7.92 12.14
CA GLU A 326 -21.59 8.98 12.06
C GLU A 326 -20.96 10.26 11.51
N VAL A 327 -21.51 10.79 10.43
CA VAL A 327 -21.03 11.98 9.72
C VAL A 327 -22.16 12.98 9.58
N THR A 328 -21.84 14.27 9.66
CA THR A 328 -22.82 15.35 9.43
C THR A 328 -22.72 15.79 7.98
N ALA A 329 -23.83 15.69 7.25
CA ALA A 329 -24.00 16.27 5.92
C ALA A 329 -24.54 17.70 6.05
N ARG A 330 -23.98 18.63 5.27
CA ARG A 330 -24.36 20.04 5.23
C ARG A 330 -24.57 20.50 3.79
N VAL A 331 -25.63 21.26 3.56
CA VAL A 331 -25.89 21.95 2.29
C VAL A 331 -26.11 23.43 2.54
N VAL A 332 -25.70 24.26 1.57
CA VAL A 332 -25.89 25.71 1.56
C VAL A 332 -26.47 26.13 0.21
N ASP A 333 -27.51 26.95 0.23
CA ASP A 333 -28.11 27.55 -0.96
C ASP A 333 -27.36 28.81 -1.44
N LYS A 334 -27.82 29.41 -2.54
CA LYS A 334 -27.24 30.66 -3.09
C LYS A 334 -27.34 31.86 -2.14
N SER A 335 -28.35 31.88 -1.29
CA SER A 335 -28.67 32.97 -0.37
C SER A 335 -27.91 32.86 0.96
N GLY A 336 -27.24 31.72 1.19
CA GLY A 336 -26.48 31.42 2.40
C GLY A 336 -27.29 30.73 3.48
N ASN A 337 -28.52 30.28 3.20
CA ASN A 337 -29.25 29.46 4.17
C ASN A 337 -28.70 28.03 4.18
N GLU A 338 -28.79 27.36 5.33
CA GLU A 338 -28.13 26.08 5.55
C GLU A 338 -29.08 25.03 6.12
N ALA A 339 -28.82 23.78 5.77
CA ALA A 339 -29.45 22.63 6.42
C ALA A 339 -28.42 21.52 6.66
N THR A 340 -28.63 20.78 7.76
CA THR A 340 -27.76 19.68 8.14
C THR A 340 -28.56 18.43 8.49
N THR A 341 -27.95 17.26 8.30
CA THR A 341 -28.49 15.98 8.78
C THR A 341 -27.34 15.02 9.09
N LYS A 342 -27.62 14.02 9.93
CA LYS A 342 -26.64 12.97 10.26
C LYS A 342 -26.83 11.77 9.33
N VAL A 343 -25.72 11.15 8.96
CA VAL A 343 -25.70 9.97 8.09
C VAL A 343 -24.66 8.97 8.60
N MET A 344 -24.98 7.69 8.51
CA MET A 344 -24.05 6.60 8.84
C MET A 344 -23.32 6.14 7.58
N ILE A 345 -21.99 6.16 7.66
CA ILE A 345 -21.10 5.60 6.65
C ILE A 345 -20.43 4.37 7.24
N THR A 346 -20.73 3.19 6.70
CA THR A 346 -20.11 1.95 7.16
C THR A 346 -18.91 1.61 6.26
N ILE A 347 -17.73 1.52 6.85
CA ILE A 347 -16.48 1.20 6.14
C ILE A 347 -16.18 -0.28 6.31
N TYR A 348 -15.94 -0.94 5.18
CA TYR A 348 -15.47 -2.32 5.12
C TYR A 348 -14.08 -2.37 4.52
N ASP A 349 -13.31 -3.34 4.95
CA ASP A 349 -12.13 -3.80 4.23
C ASP A 349 -12.47 -5.13 3.56
N LEU A 350 -12.37 -5.15 2.23
CA LEU A 350 -12.57 -6.33 1.40
C LEU A 350 -11.28 -6.70 0.66
N THR A 351 -10.15 -6.12 1.07
CA THR A 351 -8.86 -6.38 0.46
C THR A 351 -8.41 -7.76 0.89
N ALA A 352 -8.30 -8.69 -0.06
CA ALA A 352 -7.72 -9.99 0.23
C ALA A 352 -6.22 -9.84 0.54
N PRO A 353 -5.66 -10.66 1.43
CA PRO A 353 -4.22 -10.64 1.68
C PRO A 353 -3.45 -11.03 0.41
N VAL A 354 -2.24 -10.49 0.26
CA VAL A 354 -1.33 -10.76 -0.85
C VAL A 354 0.00 -11.26 -0.28
N ALA A 355 0.25 -12.55 -0.44
CA ALA A 355 1.49 -13.20 -0.02
C ALA A 355 2.64 -12.85 -0.99
N ARG A 356 3.74 -12.36 -0.45
CA ARG A 356 5.01 -12.16 -1.15
C ARG A 356 6.10 -12.82 -0.34
N ALA A 357 6.94 -13.61 -1.00
CA ALA A 357 7.99 -14.35 -0.32
C ALA A 357 9.35 -14.18 -1.02
N ILE A 358 10.41 -14.30 -0.24
CA ILE A 358 11.80 -14.36 -0.70
C ILE A 358 12.40 -15.72 -0.34
N ASN A 359 13.26 -16.24 -1.20
CA ASN A 359 13.93 -17.51 -0.96
C ASN A 359 14.87 -17.41 0.26
N ALA A 360 15.02 -18.50 1.00
CA ALA A 360 15.96 -18.58 2.11
C ALA A 360 16.92 -19.76 1.97
N THR A 361 18.04 -19.68 2.69
CA THR A 361 18.97 -20.79 2.88
C THR A 361 19.00 -21.13 4.37
N VAL A 362 18.85 -22.41 4.69
CA VAL A 362 18.96 -22.94 6.05
C VAL A 362 20.06 -23.98 6.09
N TYR A 363 20.65 -24.18 7.27
CA TYR A 363 21.78 -25.09 7.46
C TYR A 363 21.36 -26.21 8.40
N LEU A 364 21.69 -27.46 8.06
CA LEU A 364 21.52 -28.58 8.99
C LEU A 364 22.34 -28.31 10.25
N GLY A 365 21.69 -28.37 11.40
CA GLY A 365 22.33 -28.37 12.70
C GLY A 365 23.08 -29.68 12.93
N ALA A 366 23.80 -29.76 14.05
CA ALA A 366 24.47 -30.99 14.44
C ALA A 366 23.47 -32.15 14.55
N ASP A 367 22.24 -31.90 15.01
CA ASP A 367 21.14 -32.86 15.14
C ASP A 367 20.53 -33.35 13.81
N GLY A 368 21.08 -32.93 12.67
CA GLY A 368 20.58 -33.33 11.35
C GLY A 368 19.31 -32.61 10.95
N LEU A 369 18.89 -31.57 11.68
CA LEU A 369 17.69 -30.80 11.39
C LEU A 369 18.03 -29.34 11.07
N ALA A 370 17.28 -28.76 10.12
CA ALA A 370 17.27 -27.33 9.87
C ALA A 370 15.85 -26.79 10.03
N LYS A 371 15.70 -25.63 10.67
CA LYS A 371 14.41 -24.95 10.82
C LYS A 371 14.38 -23.68 9.97
N ALA A 372 13.40 -23.56 9.09
CA ALA A 372 13.09 -22.33 8.39
C ALA A 372 12.08 -21.50 9.18
N ASP A 373 12.40 -20.22 9.36
CA ASP A 373 11.49 -19.24 9.94
C ASP A 373 10.70 -18.56 8.82
N ALA A 374 9.38 -18.62 8.89
CA ALA A 374 8.49 -18.04 7.89
C ALA A 374 8.63 -16.51 7.85
N ASP A 375 8.86 -15.86 9.00
CA ASP A 375 8.94 -14.40 9.08
C ASP A 375 10.15 -13.86 8.31
N LEU A 376 11.26 -14.61 8.30
CA LEU A 376 12.46 -14.25 7.52
C LEU A 376 12.28 -14.40 6.00
N MET A 377 11.20 -15.06 5.57
CA MET A 377 10.87 -15.28 4.17
C MET A 377 9.84 -14.30 3.64
N ASP A 378 9.30 -13.39 4.46
CA ASP A 378 8.33 -12.40 4.00
C ASP A 378 9.00 -11.35 3.09
N GLY A 379 8.52 -11.30 1.84
CA GLY A 379 8.98 -10.39 0.80
C GLY A 379 8.21 -9.07 0.74
N GLY A 380 7.53 -8.70 1.83
CA GLY A 380 6.68 -7.51 1.91
C GLY A 380 5.23 -7.80 1.56
N SER A 381 4.67 -8.85 2.17
CA SER A 381 3.26 -9.21 2.09
C SER A 381 2.36 -8.07 2.58
N THR A 382 1.08 -8.08 2.17
CA THR A 382 0.12 -7.03 2.53
C THR A 382 -1.25 -7.63 2.84
N ALA A 383 -1.97 -7.10 3.83
CA ALA A 383 -3.30 -7.57 4.22
C ALA A 383 -4.34 -6.43 4.40
N GLY A 384 -4.23 -5.37 3.58
CA GLY A 384 -5.16 -4.24 3.66
C GLY A 384 -5.09 -3.53 5.01
N CYS A 385 -6.20 -3.53 5.74
CA CYS A 385 -6.30 -2.94 7.07
C CYS A 385 -6.02 -3.90 8.22
N ASP A 386 -5.82 -5.19 7.92
CA ASP A 386 -5.52 -6.21 8.93
C ASP A 386 -4.03 -6.39 9.14
N GLY A 387 -3.66 -6.85 10.33
CA GLY A 387 -2.41 -7.57 10.53
C GLY A 387 -2.44 -8.92 9.81
N TYR A 388 -1.28 -9.55 9.70
CA TYR A 388 -1.17 -10.93 9.23
C TYR A 388 -0.09 -11.69 9.97
N GLU A 389 -0.28 -13.01 10.09
CA GLU A 389 0.71 -13.97 10.56
C GLU A 389 1.27 -14.77 9.39
N THR A 390 2.53 -15.20 9.47
CA THR A 390 3.18 -16.00 8.44
C THR A 390 3.33 -17.46 8.88
N SER A 391 3.32 -18.38 7.91
CA SER A 391 3.55 -19.80 8.14
C SER A 391 4.06 -20.51 6.89
N LEU A 392 4.66 -21.70 7.08
CA LEU A 392 5.10 -22.59 6.01
C LEU A 392 4.36 -23.93 6.13
N ASN A 393 4.04 -24.56 5.00
CA ASN A 393 3.50 -25.92 5.02
C ASN A 393 4.55 -26.98 5.43
N LYS A 394 5.84 -26.63 5.36
CA LYS A 394 6.98 -27.39 5.90
C LYS A 394 8.05 -26.40 6.36
N SER A 395 8.41 -26.47 7.64
CA SER A 395 9.39 -25.58 8.28
C SER A 395 10.58 -26.31 8.92
N VAL A 396 10.55 -27.64 8.96
CA VAL A 396 11.65 -28.49 9.46
C VAL A 396 12.12 -29.35 8.30
N PHE A 397 13.43 -29.38 8.12
CA PHE A 397 14.12 -30.08 7.03
C PHE A 397 15.18 -31.00 7.61
N ASP A 398 15.42 -32.13 6.94
CA ASP A 398 16.45 -33.09 7.29
C ASP A 398 17.40 -33.38 6.12
N TYR A 399 18.29 -34.36 6.26
CA TYR A 399 19.25 -34.72 5.22
C TYR A 399 18.62 -35.17 3.89
N ASN A 400 17.37 -35.66 3.87
CA ASN A 400 16.67 -36.00 2.63
C ASN A 400 16.24 -34.74 1.85
N ASP A 401 16.25 -33.59 2.51
CA ASP A 401 15.89 -32.30 1.95
C ASP A 401 17.11 -31.48 1.49
N LEU A 402 18.31 -32.06 1.38
CA LEU A 402 19.48 -31.32 0.89
C LEU A 402 19.23 -30.74 -0.52
N GLY A 403 19.61 -29.47 -0.71
CA GLY A 403 19.35 -28.74 -1.96
C GLY A 403 18.10 -27.85 -1.91
N GLU A 404 17.50 -27.58 -3.08
CA GLU A 404 16.34 -26.68 -3.18
C GLU A 404 15.03 -27.43 -2.89
N ASN A 405 14.26 -26.93 -1.93
CA ASN A 405 12.92 -27.42 -1.60
C ASN A 405 11.89 -26.34 -1.90
N GLU A 406 10.84 -26.68 -2.64
CA GLU A 406 9.72 -25.77 -2.86
C GLU A 406 8.65 -25.97 -1.78
N VAL A 407 8.41 -24.92 -1.00
CA VAL A 407 7.38 -24.89 0.05
C VAL A 407 6.35 -23.81 -0.24
N SER A 408 5.18 -23.92 0.39
CA SER A 408 4.16 -22.88 0.37
C SER A 408 4.35 -21.95 1.56
N PHE A 409 4.65 -20.69 1.28
CA PHE A 409 4.55 -19.58 2.22
C PHE A 409 3.09 -19.12 2.27
N ILE A 410 2.53 -19.08 3.47
CA ILE A 410 1.12 -18.81 3.72
C ILE A 410 1.04 -17.64 4.68
N ILE A 411 0.26 -16.63 4.33
CA ILE A 411 -0.14 -15.58 5.26
C ILE A 411 -1.61 -15.74 5.60
N LYS A 412 -1.95 -15.41 6.84
CA LYS A 412 -3.30 -15.40 7.38
C LYS A 412 -3.57 -14.03 7.98
N ASP A 413 -4.61 -13.35 7.51
CA ASP A 413 -5.01 -12.05 8.08
C ASP A 413 -5.84 -12.21 9.38
N ASP A 414 -6.07 -11.10 10.08
CA ASP A 414 -6.85 -11.05 11.33
C ASP A 414 -8.32 -11.52 11.17
N ARG A 415 -8.80 -11.68 9.93
CA ARG A 415 -10.16 -12.15 9.58
C ARG A 415 -10.15 -13.59 9.05
N ASP A 416 -9.07 -14.33 9.26
CA ASP A 416 -8.88 -15.72 8.84
C ASP A 416 -8.82 -15.94 7.32
N ASN A 417 -8.65 -14.91 6.49
CA ASN A 417 -8.42 -15.10 5.07
C ASN A 417 -6.98 -15.54 4.81
N LEU A 418 -6.79 -16.41 3.82
CA LEU A 418 -5.50 -16.99 3.48
C LEU A 418 -5.02 -16.54 2.10
N ALA A 419 -3.74 -16.23 2.00
CA ALA A 419 -3.02 -16.12 0.73
C ALA A 419 -1.74 -16.94 0.77
N SER A 420 -1.34 -17.52 -0.35
CA SER A 420 -0.14 -18.35 -0.41
C SER A 420 0.65 -18.14 -1.70
N VAL A 421 1.97 -18.27 -1.59
CA VAL A 421 2.90 -18.25 -2.72
C VAL A 421 3.95 -19.35 -2.54
N LYS A 422 4.50 -19.84 -3.67
CA LYS A 422 5.61 -20.79 -3.64
C LYS A 422 6.93 -20.06 -3.39
N VAL A 423 7.75 -20.62 -2.51
CA VAL A 423 9.08 -20.10 -2.17
C VAL A 423 10.08 -21.25 -2.09
N LYS A 424 11.35 -20.98 -2.40
CA LYS A 424 12.42 -21.96 -2.29
C LYS A 424 13.17 -21.85 -0.97
N VAL A 425 13.32 -22.98 -0.28
CA VAL A 425 14.25 -23.15 0.85
C VAL A 425 15.42 -23.99 0.37
N THR A 426 16.62 -23.40 0.35
CA THR A 426 17.84 -24.16 0.08
C THR A 426 18.38 -24.72 1.39
N VAL A 427 18.36 -26.03 1.57
CA VAL A 427 18.99 -26.68 2.72
C VAL A 427 20.42 -26.99 2.35
N ARG A 428 21.35 -26.53 3.18
CA ARG A 428 22.77 -26.82 3.05
C ARG A 428 23.26 -27.53 4.28
N ASP A 429 24.31 -28.30 4.07
CA ASP A 429 25.08 -28.86 5.13
C ASP A 429 26.53 -28.48 4.92
N THR A 430 27.14 -28.02 6.01
CA THR A 430 28.50 -27.47 6.05
C THR A 430 29.31 -28.09 7.18
N ILE A 431 28.77 -29.10 7.85
CA ILE A 431 29.44 -29.78 8.95
C ILE A 431 30.16 -30.98 8.34
N SER A 432 31.46 -31.11 8.61
CA SER A 432 32.21 -32.27 8.15
C SER A 432 31.97 -33.48 9.06
N PRO A 433 32.00 -34.71 8.52
CA PRO A 433 31.92 -35.93 9.30
C PRO A 433 32.98 -36.00 10.40
N VAL A 434 32.64 -36.61 11.54
CA VAL A 434 33.58 -36.90 12.63
C VAL A 434 34.02 -38.36 12.57
N VAL A 435 35.33 -38.59 12.68
CA VAL A 435 35.92 -39.94 12.67
C VAL A 435 36.65 -40.21 13.98
N VAL A 436 36.27 -41.30 14.65
CA VAL A 436 36.90 -41.80 15.87
C VAL A 436 37.43 -43.20 15.58
N SER A 437 38.74 -43.35 15.45
CA SER A 437 39.37 -44.64 15.15
C SER A 437 39.77 -45.39 16.42
N GLN A 438 39.92 -46.71 16.30
CA GLN A 438 40.49 -47.55 17.36
C GLN A 438 41.65 -48.37 16.80
N PRO A 439 42.69 -48.68 17.62
CA PRO A 439 43.78 -49.53 17.18
C PRO A 439 43.27 -50.94 16.85
N SER A 440 43.83 -51.55 15.82
CA SER A 440 43.49 -52.91 15.41
C SER A 440 44.74 -53.73 15.10
N THR A 441 44.62 -55.05 15.21
CA THR A 441 45.69 -56.00 14.87
C THR A 441 45.21 -56.92 13.77
N MET A 442 46.02 -57.08 12.73
CA MET A 442 45.76 -57.95 11.59
C MET A 442 47.02 -58.76 11.25
N TYR A 443 46.83 -59.83 10.48
CA TYR A 443 47.91 -60.74 10.10
C TYR A 443 48.04 -60.77 8.58
N LEU A 444 49.28 -60.94 8.10
CA LEU A 444 49.50 -61.29 6.70
C LEU A 444 48.87 -62.66 6.39
N ASP A 445 48.56 -62.90 5.13
CA ASP A 445 48.20 -64.21 4.61
C ASP A 445 49.44 -65.11 4.44
N LYS A 446 49.21 -66.36 4.04
CA LYS A 446 50.27 -67.34 3.77
C LYS A 446 51.25 -66.93 2.65
N ASN A 447 50.86 -66.00 1.78
CA ASN A 447 51.67 -65.45 0.71
C ASN A 447 52.41 -64.18 1.15
N GLY A 448 52.28 -63.77 2.41
CA GLY A 448 52.91 -62.58 2.97
C GLY A 448 52.23 -61.27 2.55
N ARG A 449 50.95 -61.30 2.19
CA ARG A 449 50.14 -60.14 1.80
C ARG A 449 48.93 -59.97 2.72
N LEU A 450 48.52 -58.74 2.97
CA LEU A 450 47.26 -58.40 3.63
C LEU A 450 46.56 -57.36 2.78
N GLU A 451 45.30 -57.60 2.43
CA GLU A 451 44.44 -56.62 1.76
C GLU A 451 43.29 -56.27 2.71
N VAL A 452 43.24 -55.02 3.18
CA VAL A 452 42.15 -54.53 4.02
C VAL A 452 40.95 -54.23 3.13
N ARG A 453 40.08 -55.24 2.96
CA ARG A 453 38.90 -55.17 2.09
C ARG A 453 37.74 -54.40 2.71
N GLU A 454 37.63 -54.42 4.04
CA GLU A 454 36.55 -53.75 4.76
C GLU A 454 37.09 -52.83 5.86
N ALA A 455 36.87 -51.52 5.70
CA ALA A 455 37.24 -50.56 6.72
C ALA A 455 36.39 -50.68 8.02
N LYS A 456 35.28 -51.44 8.00
CA LYS A 456 34.48 -51.84 9.18
C LYS A 456 35.28 -52.56 10.28
N GLN A 457 36.42 -53.12 9.91
CA GLN A 457 37.35 -53.77 10.84
C GLN A 457 38.11 -52.75 11.70
N LEU A 458 38.24 -51.50 11.23
CA LEU A 458 38.97 -50.42 11.88
C LEU A 458 38.03 -49.32 12.41
N VAL A 459 36.93 -49.03 11.70
CA VAL A 459 35.93 -48.01 12.03
C VAL A 459 34.55 -48.44 11.52
N LYS A 460 33.49 -48.27 12.32
CA LYS A 460 32.10 -48.60 11.96
C LYS A 460 31.33 -47.32 11.61
N LEU A 461 30.38 -47.42 10.69
CA LEU A 461 29.36 -46.38 10.51
C LEU A 461 28.41 -46.45 11.71
N CYS A 462 28.31 -45.37 12.48
CA CYS A 462 27.39 -45.27 13.62
C CYS A 462 26.27 -44.27 13.37
N ASP A 463 26.06 -43.95 12.11
CA ASP A 463 25.06 -43.01 11.61
C ASP A 463 23.63 -43.43 12.03
N ASP A 464 22.97 -42.53 12.78
CA ASP A 464 21.58 -42.60 13.20
C ASP A 464 20.78 -41.37 12.73
N ALA A 465 21.06 -40.84 11.53
CA ALA A 465 20.31 -39.74 10.92
C ALA A 465 18.77 -39.94 10.85
N ALA A 466 18.24 -41.10 11.27
CA ALA A 466 16.83 -41.37 11.49
C ALA A 466 16.42 -41.40 12.98
N VAL A 467 16.65 -40.33 13.76
CA VAL A 467 15.90 -40.14 15.02
C VAL A 467 14.62 -39.33 14.75
N MET A 468 13.58 -40.03 14.30
CA MET A 468 12.20 -39.54 14.32
C MET A 468 11.64 -39.59 15.76
N VAL A 469 11.67 -38.44 16.43
CA VAL A 469 10.77 -37.85 17.46
C VAL A 469 9.82 -38.78 18.26
N ARG A 470 9.77 -38.58 19.60
CA ARG A 470 8.48 -38.61 20.34
C ARG A 470 8.34 -37.44 21.34
N GLU A 471 7.37 -36.59 21.00
CA GLU A 471 6.51 -35.71 21.82
C GLU A 471 7.13 -34.81 22.89
N GLN A 472 7.10 -33.49 22.67
CA GLN A 472 6.02 -32.65 23.20
C GLN A 472 5.99 -31.26 22.57
N THR A 473 4.77 -30.85 22.21
CA THR A 473 4.35 -29.49 21.91
C THR A 473 4.52 -28.58 23.12
N GLY A 474 5.13 -27.40 22.95
CA GLY A 474 4.98 -26.29 23.88
C GLY A 474 6.17 -25.33 23.92
N GLY A 475 5.93 -24.09 23.48
CA GLY A 475 6.55 -22.81 23.87
C GLY A 475 7.95 -22.77 24.51
N PHE A 476 8.86 -22.06 23.82
CA PHE A 476 9.76 -20.98 24.28
C PHE A 476 9.86 -20.70 25.80
N GLU A 477 10.98 -20.32 26.44
CA GLU A 477 12.32 -19.78 26.09
C GLU A 477 13.29 -20.09 27.30
N PRO A 478 14.03 -19.16 27.92
CA PRO A 478 15.42 -18.73 27.71
C PRO A 478 16.25 -18.84 29.02
N ASP A 479 16.87 -19.99 29.33
CA ASP A 479 17.57 -20.13 30.64
C ASP A 479 18.88 -20.96 30.66
N GLY A 480 19.47 -21.26 29.51
CA GLY A 480 20.89 -21.62 29.45
C GLY A 480 21.25 -23.00 30.02
N SER A 481 20.61 -24.06 29.53
CA SER A 481 21.16 -25.41 29.66
C SER A 481 21.66 -25.96 28.30
N LYS A 482 22.98 -25.78 28.13
CA LYS A 482 23.95 -26.43 27.23
C LYS A 482 23.47 -27.04 25.90
N GLU A 483 23.94 -26.42 24.82
CA GLU A 483 24.31 -27.12 23.58
C GLU A 483 25.39 -28.19 23.85
N ASP A 484 25.48 -29.15 22.94
CA ASP A 484 26.56 -30.14 22.73
C ASP A 484 26.52 -31.51 23.42
N GLU A 485 25.60 -31.85 24.33
CA GLU A 485 25.75 -33.14 25.03
C GLU A 485 25.36 -34.39 24.23
N PHE A 486 24.61 -34.28 23.13
CA PHE A 486 24.16 -35.44 22.36
C PHE A 486 25.26 -35.98 21.42
N PHE A 487 25.82 -35.11 20.57
CA PHE A 487 26.96 -35.47 19.71
C PHE A 487 28.23 -35.70 20.51
N GLU A 488 28.45 -35.01 21.64
CA GLU A 488 29.61 -35.25 22.49
C GLU A 488 29.52 -36.60 23.25
N LYS A 489 28.32 -37.13 23.53
CA LYS A 489 28.15 -38.50 24.05
C LYS A 489 28.35 -39.55 22.96
N LEU A 490 27.93 -39.26 21.74
CA LEU A 490 28.05 -40.16 20.59
C LEU A 490 29.48 -40.17 20.01
N SER A 491 30.21 -39.05 20.00
CA SER A 491 31.61 -38.94 19.55
C SER A 491 32.60 -39.66 20.46
N LYS A 492 32.16 -40.15 21.62
CA LYS A 492 32.97 -40.95 22.55
C LYS A 492 32.93 -42.45 22.26
N GLN A 493 32.16 -42.91 21.25
CA GLN A 493 32.13 -44.31 20.87
C GLN A 493 33.36 -44.64 20.01
N GLU A 494 34.30 -45.40 20.56
CA GLU A 494 35.51 -45.81 19.83
C GLU A 494 35.16 -46.59 18.55
N GLY A 495 35.86 -46.29 17.45
CA GLY A 495 35.65 -46.92 16.15
C GLY A 495 34.34 -46.51 15.47
N CYS A 496 33.97 -45.22 15.48
CA CYS A 496 32.75 -44.70 14.84
C CYS A 496 33.00 -43.56 13.82
N THR A 497 32.19 -43.49 12.76
CA THR A 497 31.97 -42.27 11.96
C THR A 497 30.56 -41.74 12.19
N LYS A 498 30.42 -40.40 12.30
CA LYS A 498 29.13 -39.72 12.53
C LYS A 498 29.08 -38.40 11.77
N ASP A 499 27.90 -38.06 11.29
CA ASP A 499 27.66 -36.82 10.59
C ASP A 499 26.17 -36.44 10.68
N ASN A 500 25.85 -35.17 10.42
CA ASN A 500 24.47 -34.66 10.35
C ASN A 500 23.84 -34.85 8.95
N ALA A 501 24.63 -35.28 7.96
CA ALA A 501 24.17 -35.84 6.69
C ALA A 501 24.63 -37.31 6.53
N GLN A 502 24.08 -38.05 5.56
CA GLN A 502 24.52 -39.44 5.36
C GLN A 502 25.92 -39.49 4.77
N ILE A 503 26.73 -40.43 5.24
CA ILE A 503 28.03 -40.73 4.65
C ILE A 503 27.85 -41.28 3.23
N SER A 504 28.45 -40.61 2.24
CA SER A 504 28.37 -40.99 0.83
C SER A 504 29.53 -41.87 0.38
N GLU A 505 30.75 -41.58 0.87
CA GLU A 505 31.95 -42.31 0.50
C GLU A 505 32.85 -42.53 1.72
N PHE A 506 33.48 -43.71 1.73
CA PHE A 506 34.42 -44.10 2.77
C PHE A 506 35.51 -45.00 2.21
N TRP A 507 36.77 -44.59 2.38
CA TRP A 507 37.90 -45.43 2.01
C TRP A 507 39.13 -45.24 2.90
N ILE A 508 40.05 -46.17 2.74
CA ILE A 508 41.32 -46.24 3.47
C ILE A 508 42.50 -46.32 2.53
N GLU A 509 43.63 -45.77 2.95
CA GLU A 509 44.93 -45.85 2.26
C GLU A 509 46.09 -45.98 3.27
N PRO A 510 47.09 -46.86 3.05
CA PRO A 510 47.13 -47.89 2.01
C PRO A 510 46.19 -49.08 2.33
N ARG A 511 45.74 -49.80 1.29
CA ARG A 511 44.88 -51.00 1.44
C ARG A 511 45.65 -52.31 1.45
N GLU A 512 46.86 -52.31 0.91
CA GLU A 512 47.70 -53.50 0.79
C GLU A 512 48.95 -53.38 1.66
N PHE A 513 49.27 -54.46 2.35
CA PHE A 513 50.43 -54.57 3.21
C PHE A 513 51.17 -55.88 2.94
N THR A 514 52.48 -55.87 3.17
CA THR A 514 53.36 -57.02 2.94
C THR A 514 54.23 -57.30 4.17
N SER A 515 55.12 -58.29 4.07
CA SER A 515 56.17 -58.54 5.09
C SER A 515 57.07 -57.33 5.40
N ALA A 516 57.15 -56.34 4.50
CA ALA A 516 57.84 -55.07 4.77
C ALA A 516 57.10 -54.17 5.78
N ASN A 517 55.81 -54.43 6.01
CA ASN A 517 54.93 -53.63 6.86
C ASN A 517 54.66 -54.28 8.22
N LEU A 518 55.50 -55.21 8.70
CA LEU A 518 55.31 -55.81 10.03
C LEU A 518 55.53 -54.78 11.15
N GLY A 519 54.71 -54.85 12.21
CA GLY A 519 54.73 -53.92 13.33
C GLY A 519 53.61 -52.88 13.27
N GLU A 520 53.79 -51.74 13.94
CA GLU A 520 52.81 -50.65 13.93
C GLU A 520 52.85 -49.88 12.60
N ASN A 521 51.68 -49.73 11.98
CA ASN A 521 51.47 -48.94 10.78
C ASN A 521 50.34 -47.93 11.04
N GLU A 522 50.30 -46.88 10.23
CA GLU A 522 49.18 -45.95 10.18
C GLU A 522 48.41 -46.15 8.88
N VAL A 523 47.09 -46.09 8.97
CA VAL A 523 46.18 -46.09 7.83
C VAL A 523 45.40 -44.79 7.85
N ASP A 524 45.37 -44.07 6.73
CA ASP A 524 44.57 -42.88 6.55
C ASP A 524 43.15 -43.28 6.14
N PHE A 525 42.17 -42.59 6.72
CA PHE A 525 40.75 -42.69 6.42
C PHE A 525 40.31 -41.43 5.72
N PHE A 526 39.46 -41.60 4.72
CA PHE A 526 38.78 -40.52 4.06
C PHE A 526 37.28 -40.82 4.12
N VAL A 527 36.55 -39.89 4.71
CA VAL A 527 35.09 -39.95 4.84
C VAL A 527 34.54 -38.69 4.21
N SER A 528 33.54 -38.84 3.34
CA SER A 528 32.73 -37.73 2.88
C SER A 528 31.25 -38.04 3.01
N ASP A 529 30.46 -37.01 3.25
CA ASP A 529 29.00 -37.08 3.26
C ASP A 529 28.38 -36.82 1.89
N MET A 530 27.06 -36.95 1.77
CA MET A 530 26.31 -36.67 0.54
C MET A 530 26.32 -35.19 0.13
N SER A 531 26.63 -34.29 1.08
CA SER A 531 26.77 -32.85 0.87
C SER A 531 28.15 -32.47 0.31
N GLY A 532 29.11 -33.40 0.34
CA GLY A 532 30.49 -33.24 -0.09
C GLY A 532 31.42 -32.71 0.98
N ASN A 533 30.99 -32.56 2.25
CA ASN A 533 31.94 -32.27 3.31
C ASN A 533 32.74 -33.53 3.62
N SER A 534 33.99 -33.35 4.00
CA SER A 534 34.92 -34.45 4.19
C SER A 534 35.84 -34.24 5.37
N THR A 535 36.28 -35.36 5.92
CA THR A 535 37.27 -35.43 6.99
C THR A 535 38.24 -36.56 6.69
N SER A 536 39.51 -36.34 7.03
CA SER A 536 40.50 -37.40 7.09
C SER A 536 40.98 -37.65 8.52
N ALA A 537 41.27 -38.91 8.82
CA ALA A 537 41.77 -39.33 10.13
C ALA A 537 42.76 -40.48 9.97
N LYS A 538 43.47 -40.81 11.05
CA LYS A 538 44.42 -41.94 11.09
C LYS A 538 43.98 -43.00 12.09
N ALA A 539 44.25 -44.26 11.79
CA ALA A 539 44.18 -45.35 12.77
C ALA A 539 45.50 -46.11 12.82
N LYS A 540 45.78 -46.64 14.00
CA LYS A 540 46.89 -47.56 14.21
C LYS A 540 46.49 -48.97 13.80
N LEU A 541 47.30 -49.58 12.93
CA LEU A 541 47.17 -50.95 12.49
C LEU A 541 48.45 -51.72 12.81
N THR A 542 48.39 -52.66 13.74
CA THR A 542 49.50 -53.56 14.01
C THR A 542 49.42 -54.76 13.08
N ILE A 543 50.44 -54.96 12.26
CA ILE A 543 50.52 -56.08 11.33
C ILE A 543 51.49 -57.13 11.87
N LEU A 544 51.00 -58.34 12.03
CA LEU A 544 51.77 -59.48 12.50
C LEU A 544 52.03 -60.47 11.35
N PRO A 545 53.14 -61.22 11.39
CA PRO A 545 53.43 -62.21 10.36
C PRO A 545 52.41 -63.35 10.43
N PHE A 546 52.12 -63.97 9.28
CA PHE A 546 51.41 -65.23 9.22
C PHE A 546 52.25 -66.31 9.92
N ASN A 547 51.78 -66.84 11.05
CA ASN A 547 52.53 -67.88 11.75
C ASN A 547 52.16 -69.26 11.16
N VAL A 548 53.05 -69.80 10.34
CA VAL A 548 52.91 -71.12 9.69
C VAL A 548 53.09 -72.29 10.67
N SER A 549 53.37 -72.03 11.96
CA SER A 549 53.51 -73.09 12.95
C SER A 549 52.15 -73.73 13.21
N CYS A 550 51.94 -74.84 12.53
CA CYS A 550 50.80 -75.73 12.66
C CYS A 550 50.44 -75.98 14.13
N LYS A 551 49.25 -75.54 14.53
CA LYS A 551 48.66 -75.92 15.82
C LYS A 551 47.92 -77.24 15.67
N ASN A 552 48.13 -78.13 16.63
CA ASN A 552 47.45 -79.43 16.65
C ASN A 552 45.93 -79.28 16.82
N GLU A 553 45.48 -78.19 17.42
CA GLU A 553 44.07 -77.93 17.68
C GLU A 553 43.76 -76.44 17.46
N LEU A 554 42.66 -76.16 16.77
CA LEU A 554 42.12 -74.81 16.59
C LEU A 554 40.61 -74.80 16.84
N TRP A 555 40.13 -73.71 17.43
CA TRP A 555 38.73 -73.45 17.72
C TRP A 555 38.28 -72.18 17.00
N ALA A 556 37.17 -72.27 16.25
CA ALA A 556 36.51 -71.10 15.68
C ALA A 556 35.87 -70.28 16.81
N ILE A 557 36.45 -69.12 17.10
CA ILE A 557 35.98 -68.22 18.16
C ILE A 557 35.05 -67.12 17.61
N LYS A 558 35.00 -66.95 16.28
CA LYS A 558 34.10 -66.04 15.55
C LYS A 558 33.60 -66.71 14.27
N SER A 559 32.48 -66.24 13.74
CA SER A 559 32.05 -66.62 12.39
C SER A 559 32.88 -65.83 11.37
N GLY A 560 33.24 -66.43 10.24
CA GLY A 560 34.06 -65.79 9.22
C GLY A 560 34.65 -66.76 8.22
N GLU A 561 35.65 -66.33 7.47
CA GLU A 561 36.28 -67.15 6.44
C GLU A 561 37.31 -68.11 7.02
N TRP A 562 37.42 -69.31 6.45
CA TRP A 562 38.32 -70.36 6.92
C TRP A 562 39.79 -69.91 7.02
N ASN A 563 40.24 -69.14 6.03
CA ASN A 563 41.62 -68.65 5.96
C ASN A 563 41.83 -67.34 6.72
N ASP A 564 40.81 -66.81 7.44
CA ASP A 564 41.00 -65.65 8.30
C ASP A 564 41.71 -66.09 9.60
N PRO A 565 42.98 -65.70 9.84
CA PRO A 565 43.69 -66.06 11.07
C PRO A 565 43.06 -65.45 12.33
N ASN A 566 42.13 -64.48 12.19
CA ASN A 566 41.46 -63.81 13.30
C ASN A 566 40.24 -64.56 13.85
N ILE A 567 39.82 -65.66 13.23
CA ILE A 567 38.70 -66.46 13.73
C ILE A 567 39.14 -67.66 14.57
N TRP A 568 40.45 -67.89 14.71
CA TRP A 568 41.01 -69.10 15.33
C TRP A 568 41.73 -68.84 16.65
N SER A 569 41.54 -69.78 17.59
CA SER A 569 42.25 -69.87 18.87
C SER A 569 42.73 -71.30 19.11
N ASP A 570 43.74 -71.53 19.96
CA ASP A 570 44.19 -72.88 20.35
C ASP A 570 43.32 -73.52 21.45
N LYS A 571 42.29 -72.82 21.92
CA LYS A 571 41.32 -73.31 22.91
C LYS A 571 39.91 -72.75 22.65
N GLU A 572 38.88 -73.45 23.12
CA GLU A 572 37.49 -73.01 23.00
C GLU A 572 37.31 -71.63 23.66
N ASN A 573 36.76 -70.65 22.92
CA ASN A 573 36.58 -69.25 23.36
C ASN A 573 37.88 -68.56 23.84
N GLY A 574 39.05 -69.00 23.36
CA GLY A 574 40.33 -68.35 23.67
C GLY A 574 40.59 -67.07 22.87
N GLU A 575 41.80 -66.53 23.04
CA GLU A 575 42.26 -65.35 22.29
C GLU A 575 42.68 -65.72 20.86
N VAL A 576 42.62 -64.75 19.95
CA VAL A 576 43.10 -64.89 18.57
C VAL A 576 44.61 -65.16 18.60
N ILE A 577 45.05 -66.21 17.90
CA ILE A 577 46.48 -66.57 17.86
C ILE A 577 47.17 -66.34 16.51
N GLY A 578 46.44 -65.87 15.49
CA GLY A 578 47.06 -65.53 14.20
C GLY A 578 47.48 -66.73 13.35
N VAL A 579 46.82 -67.88 13.53
CA VAL A 579 47.12 -69.15 12.84
C VAL A 579 45.87 -69.66 12.17
N VAL A 580 46.00 -70.23 10.96
CA VAL A 580 44.89 -70.90 10.26
C VAL A 580 45.05 -72.42 10.33
N PRO A 581 43.97 -73.19 10.14
CA PRO A 581 44.05 -74.64 10.10
C PRO A 581 45.02 -75.16 9.04
N CYS A 582 45.84 -76.13 9.43
CA CYS A 582 46.78 -76.80 8.55
C CYS A 582 46.66 -78.32 8.66
N GLU A 583 47.53 -79.05 7.97
CA GLU A 583 47.44 -80.51 7.79
C GLU A 583 47.51 -81.37 9.06
N THR A 584 47.97 -80.83 10.18
CA THR A 584 48.01 -81.52 11.48
C THR A 584 46.92 -81.04 12.45
N THR A 585 46.13 -80.04 12.05
CA THR A 585 45.16 -79.37 12.91
C THR A 585 43.84 -80.12 12.99
N THR A 586 43.38 -80.35 14.22
CA THR A 586 41.98 -80.63 14.53
C THR A 586 41.23 -79.31 14.66
N VAL A 587 40.28 -79.07 13.78
CA VAL A 587 39.48 -77.84 13.72
C VAL A 587 38.15 -78.06 14.44
N ASN A 588 37.84 -77.23 15.42
CA ASN A 588 36.60 -77.28 16.16
C ASN A 588 35.75 -76.03 15.83
N ILE A 589 34.54 -76.24 15.35
CA ILE A 589 33.58 -75.17 15.04
C ILE A 589 32.36 -75.41 15.93
N LYS A 590 32.11 -74.49 16.87
CA LYS A 590 31.01 -74.61 17.82
C LYS A 590 30.22 -73.31 17.92
N GLY A 591 28.96 -73.34 17.52
CA GLY A 591 28.07 -72.19 17.48
C GLY A 591 28.52 -71.07 16.54
N ARG A 592 29.27 -71.40 15.49
CA ARG A 592 29.83 -70.45 14.51
C ARG A 592 29.54 -70.88 13.09
N LYS A 593 29.46 -69.91 12.18
CA LYS A 593 29.46 -70.13 10.73
C LYS A 593 30.86 -69.88 10.18
N VAL A 594 31.46 -70.88 9.56
CA VAL A 594 32.75 -70.76 8.86
C VAL A 594 32.53 -70.99 7.37
N ASP A 595 32.88 -70.00 6.56
CA ASP A 595 32.82 -70.09 5.11
C ASP A 595 34.21 -70.48 4.57
N PHE A 596 34.31 -71.65 3.94
CA PHE A 596 35.52 -72.12 3.28
C PHE A 596 35.50 -71.65 1.82
N ILE A 597 36.25 -70.58 1.56
CA ILE A 597 36.43 -69.96 0.26
C ILE A 597 37.93 -69.93 0.00
N THR A 598 38.42 -70.85 -0.83
CA THR A 598 39.83 -70.86 -1.23
C THR A 598 39.98 -71.45 -2.63
N GLU A 599 40.98 -70.98 -3.37
CA GLU A 599 41.32 -71.54 -4.68
C GLU A 599 42.20 -72.80 -4.56
N GLU A 600 42.69 -73.09 -3.35
CA GLU A 600 43.63 -74.16 -3.10
C GLU A 600 42.99 -75.37 -2.43
N GLU A 601 43.71 -76.49 -2.49
CA GLU A 601 43.40 -77.66 -1.71
C GLU A 601 44.02 -77.55 -0.32
N ILE A 602 43.19 -77.46 0.71
CA ILE A 602 43.64 -77.39 2.10
C ILE A 602 43.43 -78.74 2.75
N THR A 603 44.48 -79.31 3.33
CA THR A 603 44.38 -80.52 4.14
C THR A 603 44.40 -80.14 5.62
N VAL A 604 43.53 -80.75 6.43
CA VAL A 604 43.56 -80.70 7.90
C VAL A 604 43.42 -82.09 8.51
N LYS A 605 43.70 -82.25 9.80
CA LYS A 605 43.62 -83.56 10.48
C LYS A 605 42.17 -84.01 10.65
N THR A 606 41.36 -83.15 11.27
CA THR A 606 39.96 -83.45 11.63
C THR A 606 39.16 -82.17 11.62
N VAL A 607 37.86 -82.24 11.31
CA VAL A 607 36.91 -81.14 11.55
C VAL A 607 35.79 -81.62 12.46
N ASN A 608 35.58 -80.92 13.57
CA ASN A 608 34.52 -81.17 14.54
C ASN A 608 33.51 -80.02 14.47
N LEU A 609 32.31 -80.30 13.97
CA LEU A 609 31.15 -79.42 14.07
C LEU A 609 30.38 -79.79 15.34
N LEU A 610 30.35 -78.87 16.30
CA LEU A 610 29.76 -79.10 17.62
C LEU A 610 28.59 -78.14 17.83
N GLU A 611 27.49 -78.62 18.38
CA GLU A 611 26.36 -77.77 18.74
C GLU A 611 26.74 -76.71 19.78
N GLY A 612 26.25 -75.50 19.55
CA GLY A 612 26.42 -74.35 20.43
C GLY A 612 25.15 -73.50 20.48
N ASN A 613 25.20 -72.36 21.19
CA ASN A 613 24.04 -71.49 21.39
C ASN A 613 23.56 -70.77 20.10
N SER A 614 24.38 -70.80 19.05
CA SER A 614 24.06 -70.29 17.72
C SER A 614 24.20 -71.43 16.69
N PRO A 615 23.62 -71.31 15.49
CA PRO A 615 23.80 -72.31 14.44
C PRO A 615 25.29 -72.53 14.13
N THR A 616 25.68 -73.81 14.10
CA THR A 616 27.02 -74.21 13.69
C THR A 616 26.98 -74.59 12.22
N GLU A 617 27.74 -73.89 11.39
CA GLU A 617 27.75 -74.13 9.96
C GLU A 617 29.19 -74.12 9.41
N LEU A 618 29.52 -75.13 8.60
CA LEU A 618 30.69 -75.08 7.71
C LEU A 618 30.17 -75.09 6.27
N TYR A 619 30.47 -74.05 5.50
CA TYR A 619 30.07 -73.96 4.11
C TYR A 619 31.29 -73.94 3.20
N ILE A 620 31.51 -75.02 2.45
CA ILE A 620 32.57 -75.14 1.45
C ILE A 620 32.06 -74.56 0.15
N GLN A 621 32.36 -73.28 -0.06
CA GLN A 621 31.89 -72.51 -1.20
C GLN A 621 32.78 -72.69 -2.42
N VAL A 622 34.10 -72.64 -2.25
CA VAL A 622 35.09 -72.75 -3.33
C VAL A 622 36.30 -73.50 -2.79
N GLY A 623 36.90 -74.37 -3.62
CA GLY A 623 38.13 -75.10 -3.30
C GLY A 623 37.90 -76.52 -2.79
N SER A 624 38.96 -77.13 -2.27
CA SER A 624 38.93 -78.52 -1.81
C SER A 624 39.44 -78.61 -0.37
N LEU A 625 38.57 -79.00 0.57
CA LEU A 625 38.95 -79.29 1.95
C LEU A 625 39.16 -80.81 2.11
N LYS A 626 40.39 -81.22 2.43
CA LYS A 626 40.77 -82.62 2.70
C LYS A 626 40.93 -82.87 4.19
N LEU A 627 40.33 -83.94 4.70
CA LEU A 627 40.49 -84.37 6.09
C LEU A 627 41.33 -85.65 6.14
N LYS A 628 42.45 -85.64 6.88
CA LYS A 628 43.32 -86.82 7.02
C LYS A 628 42.67 -87.95 7.83
N GLU A 629 41.83 -87.62 8.80
CA GLU A 629 41.24 -88.61 9.71
C GLU A 629 39.72 -88.66 9.60
N ALA A 630 38.98 -87.69 10.12
CA ALA A 630 37.52 -87.76 10.15
C ALA A 630 36.86 -86.37 10.20
N MET A 631 35.57 -86.33 9.87
CA MET A 631 34.69 -85.24 10.27
C MET A 631 33.78 -85.72 11.40
N SER A 632 33.69 -84.97 12.49
CA SER A 632 32.72 -85.20 13.56
C SER A 632 31.61 -84.16 13.48
N GLN A 633 30.35 -84.59 13.60
CA GLN A 633 29.19 -83.71 13.68
C GLN A 633 28.38 -84.13 14.90
N LYS A 634 28.21 -83.23 15.87
CA LYS A 634 27.51 -83.52 17.12
C LYS A 634 26.45 -82.46 17.42
N GLY A 635 25.19 -82.88 17.42
CA GLY A 635 24.03 -82.01 17.66
C GLY A 635 23.53 -81.31 16.40
N ASN A 636 22.79 -80.21 16.54
CA ASN A 636 22.21 -79.50 15.40
C ASN A 636 23.25 -78.62 14.67
N VAL A 637 23.95 -79.23 13.71
CA VAL A 637 25.03 -78.60 12.93
C VAL A 637 24.78 -78.78 11.43
N THR A 638 25.29 -77.84 10.63
CA THR A 638 25.06 -77.81 9.18
C THR A 638 26.39 -77.86 8.42
N LEU A 639 26.50 -78.77 7.45
CA LEU A 639 27.59 -78.78 6.46
C LEU A 639 26.99 -78.50 5.09
N LYS A 640 27.48 -77.47 4.40
CA LYS A 640 27.07 -77.13 3.02
C LYS A 640 28.26 -77.23 2.08
N GLN A 641 27.99 -77.58 0.83
CA GLN A 641 28.95 -77.58 -0.28
C GLN A 641 28.30 -76.94 -1.50
N SER A 642 29.03 -76.08 -2.21
CA SER A 642 28.61 -75.56 -3.52
C SER A 642 28.92 -76.57 -4.63
N GLN A 643 28.56 -76.25 -5.88
CA GLN A 643 28.93 -77.07 -7.05
C GLN A 643 30.46 -77.12 -7.31
N ILE A 644 31.21 -76.13 -6.83
CA ILE A 644 32.66 -75.99 -7.03
C ILE A 644 33.47 -76.15 -5.73
N GLY A 645 32.79 -76.34 -4.60
CA GLY A 645 33.40 -76.70 -3.31
C GLY A 645 33.42 -78.21 -3.11
N LYS A 646 34.56 -78.75 -2.67
CA LYS A 646 34.73 -80.20 -2.44
C LYS A 646 35.19 -80.48 -1.01
N LEU A 647 34.63 -81.51 -0.40
CA LEU A 647 35.13 -82.10 0.84
C LEU A 647 35.53 -83.54 0.58
N GLU A 648 36.74 -83.91 0.99
CA GLU A 648 37.24 -85.28 0.88
C GLU A 648 37.77 -85.74 2.24
N VAL A 649 37.43 -86.97 2.66
CA VAL A 649 37.95 -87.58 3.90
C VAL A 649 38.82 -88.76 3.50
N ILE A 650 40.13 -88.66 3.76
CA ILE A 650 41.17 -89.55 3.23
C ILE A 650 41.17 -90.91 3.95
N LYS A 651 40.86 -90.94 5.25
CA LYS A 651 40.85 -92.16 6.06
C LYS A 651 39.42 -92.45 6.51
N LYS A 652 38.93 -93.65 6.21
CA LYS A 652 37.63 -94.13 6.69
C LYS A 652 37.73 -94.60 8.14
#